data_AF-A0A373CCX5-F1
#
_entry.id   AF-A0A373CCX5-F1
#
_cell.length_a   1.000
_cell.length_b   1.000
_cell.length_c   1.000
_cell.angle_alpha   90.00
_cell.angle_beta   90.00
_cell.angle_gamma   90.00
#
_symmetry.space_group_name_H-M   'P 1'
#
loop_
_entity.id
_entity.type
_entity.pdbx_description
1 polymer ?
#
loop_
_entity_poly.entity_id
_entity_poly.type
_entity_poly.pdbx_seq_one_letter_code
_entity_poly.pdbx_strand_id
1 'polypeptide(L)'
;MIMPVCMRPMPDELLYGWLSRLSLENRYSSLTEFGKRFLTERTALQPPERISWYPRVDFIRDLDRVCEEYKEIGCFPTADEMLRKMTPLYTVFPFLTYGNQSWWTQFILREPGTALTGTGNRGNMISEFLSCPECRRQDHEKYGFSYLRTWHHLPGVRVCAVHKVPLQILEYKKQKVLDLDEDGIILSEKELVGDLETEWGISSFAKKLYEKPLFFDLRGLQALLSERMEELDIRKKIAEAVKSAGFLPYLNAECEKRVQKMLMEPRNGMDEIMAFSAFLFGEYSVLEEKAQRFLGELEEPFADVIHGRFQLLSGFGRLVHLKCVTCGKGFHIHPYSLGLGCGCPFCETRMSLQQRINRRLSFLGDGNYELAEDVNEEAMGERVSILHKTCGNVRKTRLMETLWMQKKCDCETKVSFSDAAERVRAASTDFTLIRYIGGKKDHIVRLKHKVCGQTFDWELGRFQKRPTCMVCERRRAPRESVEDFIKRMSDLVGDEYELASGFTDLRSRILVRHRACGTVTEMIPNDFLRGRRCNLCHKVIRRAELEAELESCTGGYYRITGMKNVRYAIEGENGERFFRDPGYIMQELSRPTESKLFTHRVAKPKPAPRKEALIYLSAKEICRQKGFWSPRDSADILLLKQVQDLMRWLVRNSYLERIGYGKYVLSEKKLSGEHSDENQTADDGTVQE
;
A
#
# COMPACT_ATOMS: atom_id res chain seq x y z
N MET A 1 -32.16 28.35 34.53
CA MET A 1 -31.83 29.68 35.06
C MET A 1 -30.65 30.18 34.26
N ILE A 2 -30.71 31.39 33.70
CA ILE A 2 -29.60 31.98 32.93
C ILE A 2 -28.57 32.53 33.93
N MET A 3 -27.27 32.46 33.60
CA MET A 3 -26.21 33.02 34.45
C MET A 3 -26.37 34.55 34.61
N PRO A 4 -26.30 35.10 35.84
CA PRO A 4 -26.42 36.54 36.08
C PRO A 4 -25.34 37.38 35.38
N VAL A 5 -24.09 36.90 35.38
CA VAL A 5 -22.96 37.55 34.73
C VAL A 5 -22.41 36.64 33.64
N CYS A 6 -22.38 37.15 32.41
CA CYS A 6 -21.75 36.46 31.28
C CYS A 6 -20.72 37.40 30.63
N MET A 7 -19.53 36.88 30.36
CA MET A 7 -18.41 37.63 29.81
C MET A 7 -17.89 36.97 28.54
N ARG A 8 -17.40 37.78 27.60
CA ARG A 8 -16.78 37.25 26.37
C ARG A 8 -15.46 36.53 26.70
N PRO A 9 -15.16 35.41 26.03
CA PRO A 9 -13.83 34.80 26.12
C PRO A 9 -12.77 35.70 25.48
N MET A 10 -11.54 35.63 25.99
CA MET A 10 -10.38 36.26 25.36
C MET A 10 -10.01 35.53 24.05
N PRO A 11 -9.29 36.16 23.10
CA PRO A 11 -9.16 35.67 21.72
C PRO A 11 -8.70 34.21 21.56
N ASP A 12 -7.80 33.76 22.42
CA ASP A 12 -7.23 32.42 22.46
C ASP A 12 -7.42 31.73 23.83
N GLU A 13 -8.44 32.15 24.59
CA GLU A 13 -8.72 31.62 25.93
C GLU A 13 -9.16 30.16 25.92
N LEU A 14 -8.51 29.33 26.74
CA LEU A 14 -8.91 27.95 26.97
C LEU A 14 -10.28 27.91 27.66
N LEU A 15 -11.15 26.98 27.24
CA LEU A 15 -12.50 26.84 27.77
C LEU A 15 -12.54 26.75 29.30
N TYR A 16 -11.63 25.96 29.88
CA TYR A 16 -11.54 25.85 31.33
C TYR A 16 -11.16 27.16 32.02
N GLY A 17 -10.24 27.94 31.43
CA GLY A 17 -9.87 29.25 31.93
C GLY A 17 -11.05 30.22 31.90
N TRP A 18 -11.77 30.27 30.79
CA TRP A 18 -12.97 31.10 30.66
C TRP A 18 -14.08 30.69 31.65
N LEU A 19 -14.34 29.39 31.79
CA LEU A 19 -15.31 28.88 32.77
C LEU A 19 -14.89 29.19 34.21
N SER A 20 -13.58 29.17 34.49
CA SER A 20 -13.05 29.53 35.81
C SER A 20 -13.33 31.00 36.11
N ARG A 21 -13.01 31.92 35.19
CA ARG A 21 -13.31 33.35 35.36
C ARG A 21 -14.80 33.61 35.49
N LEU A 22 -15.63 33.01 34.63
CA LEU A 22 -17.10 33.08 34.75
C LEU A 22 -17.59 32.63 36.12
N SER A 23 -17.01 31.56 36.67
CA SER A 23 -17.39 31.05 37.99
C SER A 23 -17.06 32.04 39.09
N LEU A 24 -15.84 32.62 39.09
CA LEU A 24 -15.42 33.63 40.07
C LEU A 24 -16.32 34.88 40.02
N GLU A 25 -16.61 35.37 38.82
CA GLU A 25 -17.48 36.54 38.62
C GLU A 25 -18.91 36.31 39.12
N ASN A 26 -19.41 35.07 39.00
CA ASN A 26 -20.70 34.67 39.55
C ASN A 26 -20.62 34.21 41.03
N ARG A 27 -19.49 34.43 41.72
CA ARG A 27 -19.24 34.10 43.14
C ARG A 27 -19.24 32.61 43.47
N TYR A 28 -18.86 31.76 42.52
CA TYR A 28 -18.65 30.33 42.74
C TYR A 28 -17.16 30.02 42.89
N SER A 29 -16.81 29.23 43.91
CA SER A 29 -15.47 28.66 44.11
C SER A 29 -15.35 27.22 43.56
N SER A 30 -16.47 26.62 43.15
CA SER A 30 -16.56 25.28 42.58
C SER A 30 -17.13 25.32 41.16
N LEU A 31 -16.33 24.89 40.19
CA LEU A 31 -16.77 24.73 38.80
C LEU A 31 -17.91 23.71 38.69
N THR A 32 -17.94 22.71 39.59
CA THR A 32 -18.98 21.69 39.60
C THR A 32 -20.33 22.29 39.98
N GLU A 33 -20.34 23.19 40.97
CA GLU A 33 -21.56 23.85 41.42
C GLU A 33 -22.06 24.86 40.37
N PHE A 34 -21.15 25.68 39.84
CA PHE A 34 -21.45 26.61 38.75
C PHE A 34 -22.03 25.89 37.53
N GLY A 35 -21.36 24.82 37.08
CA GLY A 35 -21.80 24.02 35.95
C GLY A 35 -23.13 23.34 36.18
N LYS A 36 -23.35 22.76 37.37
CA LYS A 36 -24.63 22.17 37.75
C LYS A 36 -25.77 23.17 37.59
N ARG A 37 -25.57 24.38 38.10
CA ARG A 37 -26.60 25.44 38.14
C ARG A 37 -26.90 26.05 36.78
N PHE A 38 -25.87 26.37 35.98
CA PHE A 38 -26.04 27.21 34.79
C PHE A 38 -25.83 26.49 33.47
N LEU A 39 -25.17 25.33 33.46
CA LEU A 39 -24.90 24.56 32.25
C LEU A 39 -25.73 23.28 32.17
N THR A 40 -26.35 22.82 33.27
CA THR A 40 -27.13 21.56 33.28
C THR A 40 -28.56 21.60 33.85
N GLU A 41 -28.96 22.57 34.69
CA GLU A 41 -30.19 22.41 35.50
C GLU A 41 -31.52 22.73 34.76
N ARG A 42 -32.50 21.82 34.88
CA ARG A 42 -33.93 22.10 34.67
C ARG A 42 -34.70 21.86 35.97
N THR A 43 -34.98 22.95 36.68
CA THR A 43 -36.16 23.16 37.54
C THR A 43 -36.75 21.96 38.29
N ALA A 44 -36.53 21.96 39.62
CA ALA A 44 -37.41 21.46 40.69
C ALA A 44 -37.95 20.02 40.60
N LEU A 45 -37.59 19.22 41.62
CA LEU A 45 -38.02 17.86 41.95
C LEU A 45 -37.35 16.75 41.11
N GLN A 46 -36.19 16.34 41.64
CA GLN A 46 -35.36 15.20 41.27
C GLN A 46 -34.50 15.35 39.98
N PRO A 47 -33.19 15.59 40.12
CA PRO A 47 -32.28 15.29 39.01
C PRO A 47 -32.34 13.79 38.70
N PRO A 48 -32.37 13.36 37.43
CA PRO A 48 -32.12 11.97 37.09
C PRO A 48 -30.77 11.56 37.70
N GLU A 49 -30.80 10.64 38.66
CA GLU A 49 -29.63 10.04 39.29
C GLU A 49 -28.83 9.27 38.22
N ARG A 50 -28.03 9.96 37.41
CA ARG A 50 -26.92 9.41 36.59
C ARG A 50 -26.24 10.43 35.65
N ILE A 51 -26.45 11.74 35.78
CA ILE A 51 -25.65 12.70 35.00
C ILE A 51 -24.36 13.01 35.76
N SER A 52 -23.34 12.21 35.47
CA SER A 52 -21.96 12.46 35.89
C SER A 52 -21.41 13.70 35.18
N TRP A 53 -21.75 14.90 35.66
CA TRP A 53 -21.05 16.13 35.27
C TRP A 53 -19.68 16.13 35.96
N TYR A 54 -18.71 15.47 35.33
CA TYR A 54 -17.32 15.84 35.59
C TYR A 54 -17.09 17.18 34.89
N PRO A 55 -16.54 18.22 35.55
CA PRO A 55 -15.89 19.30 34.84
C PRO A 55 -14.75 18.70 34.03
N ARG A 56 -15.06 18.26 32.81
CA ARG A 56 -14.08 17.84 31.83
C ARG A 56 -13.46 19.14 31.35
N VAL A 57 -12.17 19.28 31.61
CA VAL A 57 -11.43 20.53 31.38
C VAL A 57 -11.37 20.94 29.90
N ASP A 58 -11.80 20.06 29.00
CA ASP A 58 -11.63 20.18 27.56
C ASP A 58 -12.89 20.59 26.79
N PHE A 59 -14.10 20.40 27.34
CA PHE A 59 -15.37 20.65 26.64
C PHE A 59 -16.58 20.66 27.59
N ILE A 60 -17.66 21.30 27.15
CA ILE A 60 -18.99 21.22 27.78
C ILE A 60 -19.79 20.10 27.10
N ARG A 61 -20.35 19.16 27.87
CA ARG A 61 -21.25 18.15 27.32
C ARG A 61 -22.64 18.74 27.08
N ASP A 62 -23.33 18.24 26.06
CA ASP A 62 -24.64 18.75 25.61
C ASP A 62 -24.59 20.23 25.17
N LEU A 63 -23.50 20.57 24.49
CA LEU A 63 -23.20 21.93 24.09
C LEU A 63 -24.28 22.54 23.19
N ASP A 64 -24.94 21.75 22.35
CA ASP A 64 -25.98 22.25 21.43
C ASP A 64 -27.19 22.80 22.21
N ARG A 65 -27.60 22.13 23.30
CA ARG A 65 -28.65 22.65 24.21
C ARG A 65 -28.18 23.91 24.92
N VAL A 66 -26.95 23.90 25.45
CA VAL A 66 -26.40 25.04 26.18
C VAL A 66 -26.35 26.27 25.27
N CYS A 67 -25.79 26.17 24.06
CA CYS A 67 -25.75 27.29 23.13
C CYS A 67 -27.15 27.78 22.74
N GLU A 68 -28.15 26.90 22.60
CA GLU A 68 -29.54 27.32 22.34
C GLU A 68 -30.15 28.07 23.53
N GLU A 69 -29.87 27.66 24.76
CA GLU A 69 -30.35 28.35 25.98
C GLU A 69 -29.74 29.75 26.14
N TYR A 70 -28.49 29.93 25.68
CA TYR A 70 -27.73 31.18 25.79
C TYR A 70 -27.71 32.01 24.49
N LYS A 71 -28.46 31.64 23.45
CA LYS A 71 -28.37 32.25 22.11
C LYS A 71 -28.67 33.76 22.08
N GLU A 72 -29.50 34.26 23.00
CA GLU A 72 -29.86 35.67 23.10
C GLU A 72 -28.77 36.50 23.81
N ILE A 73 -27.79 35.85 24.44
CA ILE A 73 -26.69 36.50 25.15
C ILE A 73 -25.52 36.68 24.20
N GLY A 74 -25.39 37.88 23.62
CA GLY A 74 -24.36 38.19 22.61
C GLY A 74 -22.90 38.15 23.10
N CYS A 75 -22.64 37.92 24.39
CA CYS A 75 -21.29 37.65 24.91
C CYS A 75 -20.99 36.16 25.11
N PHE A 76 -22.00 35.28 25.00
CA PHE A 76 -21.82 33.84 25.08
C PHE A 76 -21.32 33.31 23.73
N PRO A 77 -20.22 32.54 23.68
CA PRO A 77 -19.66 32.08 22.43
C PRO A 77 -20.53 30.97 21.80
N THR A 78 -20.53 30.94 20.47
CA THR A 78 -21.21 29.88 19.70
C THR A 78 -20.51 28.53 19.86
N ALA A 79 -21.21 27.44 19.52
CA ALA A 79 -20.63 26.09 19.58
C ALA A 79 -19.39 25.97 18.68
N ASP A 80 -19.39 26.58 17.49
CA ASP A 80 -18.24 26.61 16.59
C ASP A 80 -17.06 27.37 17.21
N GLU A 81 -17.31 28.56 17.78
CA GLU A 81 -16.27 29.36 18.43
C GLU A 81 -15.62 28.63 19.62
N MET A 82 -16.43 28.00 20.48
CA MET A 82 -15.91 27.21 21.59
C MET A 82 -15.03 26.07 21.09
N LEU A 83 -15.52 25.25 20.16
CA LEU A 83 -14.79 24.10 19.64
C LEU A 83 -13.51 24.52 18.89
N ARG A 84 -13.57 25.62 18.12
CA ARG A 84 -12.46 26.12 17.30
C ARG A 84 -11.38 26.80 18.13
N LYS A 85 -11.76 27.69 19.05
CA LYS A 85 -10.81 28.61 19.71
C LYS A 85 -10.49 28.20 21.14
N MET A 86 -11.43 27.58 21.83
CA MET A 86 -11.36 27.33 23.27
C MET A 86 -11.03 25.87 23.61
N THR A 87 -10.88 25.01 22.60
CA THR A 87 -10.47 23.61 22.76
C THR A 87 -9.38 23.24 21.74
N PRO A 88 -8.54 22.22 22.02
CA PRO A 88 -7.58 21.69 21.04
C PRO A 88 -8.23 21.01 19.82
N LEU A 89 -9.56 20.83 19.82
CA LEU A 89 -10.24 19.85 18.98
C LEU A 89 -10.02 20.07 17.48
N TYR A 90 -10.23 21.29 16.98
CA TYR A 90 -10.10 21.59 15.55
C TYR A 90 -8.66 21.48 15.06
N THR A 91 -7.70 21.82 15.92
CA THR A 91 -6.27 21.70 15.62
C THR A 91 -5.87 20.23 15.44
N VAL A 92 -6.44 19.31 16.21
CA VAL A 92 -6.10 17.87 16.15
C VAL A 92 -6.97 17.07 15.18
N PHE A 93 -7.96 17.67 14.52
CA PHE A 93 -8.79 16.98 13.53
C PHE A 93 -7.98 16.30 12.42
N PRO A 94 -6.96 16.93 11.81
CA PRO A 94 -6.11 16.26 10.82
C PRO A 94 -5.39 15.00 11.34
N PHE A 95 -5.31 14.80 12.65
CA PHE A 95 -4.69 13.62 13.28
C PHE A 95 -5.71 12.51 13.58
N LEU A 96 -6.99 12.77 13.29
CA LEU A 96 -8.11 11.87 13.51
C LEU A 96 -8.78 11.54 12.18
N THR A 97 -9.24 10.29 12.02
CA THR A 97 -10.13 9.93 10.91
C THR A 97 -11.43 10.73 11.00
N TYR A 98 -12.12 10.96 9.87
CA TYR A 98 -13.41 11.67 9.89
C TYR A 98 -14.45 11.02 10.81
N GLY A 99 -14.39 9.69 10.94
CA GLY A 99 -15.16 8.93 11.90
C GLY A 99 -14.89 9.34 13.35
N ASN A 100 -13.61 9.50 13.73
CA ASN A 100 -13.23 9.95 15.07
C ASN A 100 -13.56 11.42 15.31
N GLN A 101 -13.36 12.29 14.32
CA GLN A 101 -13.76 13.70 14.39
C GLN A 101 -15.26 13.80 14.67
N SER A 102 -16.08 13.11 13.85
CA SER A 102 -17.53 13.03 14.00
C SER A 102 -17.95 12.50 15.37
N TRP A 103 -17.29 11.43 15.85
CA TRP A 103 -17.59 10.84 17.15
C TRP A 103 -17.28 11.81 18.30
N TRP A 104 -16.15 12.54 18.25
CA TRP A 104 -15.84 13.60 19.22
C TRP A 104 -16.85 14.73 19.19
N THR A 105 -17.19 15.23 18.00
CA THR A 105 -18.14 16.33 17.85
C THR A 105 -19.53 15.94 18.37
N GLN A 106 -20.05 14.75 18.03
CA GLN A 106 -21.32 14.27 18.59
C GLN A 106 -21.21 13.97 20.09
N PHE A 107 -20.04 13.57 20.59
CA PHE A 107 -19.78 13.42 22.02
C PHE A 107 -19.71 14.76 22.77
N ILE A 108 -19.55 15.90 22.10
CA ILE A 108 -19.56 17.20 22.78
C ILE A 108 -20.94 17.82 22.67
N LEU A 109 -21.53 17.82 21.46
CA LEU A 109 -22.76 18.52 21.17
C LEU A 109 -24.02 17.93 21.81
N ARG A 110 -24.01 16.65 22.18
CA ARG A 110 -25.23 15.92 22.50
C ARG A 110 -25.38 15.63 23.99
N GLU A 111 -26.60 15.36 24.41
CA GLU A 111 -26.88 14.79 25.72
C GLU A 111 -26.31 13.36 25.82
N PRO A 112 -25.74 12.94 26.98
CA PRO A 112 -25.29 11.57 27.19
C PRO A 112 -26.35 10.52 26.79
N GLY A 113 -25.94 9.44 26.13
CA GLY A 113 -26.84 8.35 25.71
C GLY A 113 -27.67 8.63 24.43
N THR A 114 -27.81 9.88 24.00
CA THR A 114 -28.70 10.22 22.87
C THR A 114 -28.08 9.99 21.49
N ALA A 115 -26.76 10.05 21.36
CA ALA A 115 -26.07 10.10 20.07
C ALA A 115 -25.25 8.86 19.72
N LEU A 116 -25.46 7.73 20.41
CA LEU A 116 -24.68 6.49 20.21
C LEU A 116 -23.17 6.76 20.27
N THR A 117 -22.74 7.49 21.31
CA THR A 117 -21.33 7.82 21.53
C THR A 117 -20.71 7.05 22.69
N GLY A 118 -21.49 6.15 23.31
CA GLY A 118 -21.17 5.48 24.59
C GLY A 118 -21.48 6.35 25.81
N THR A 119 -21.58 5.70 26.97
CA THR A 119 -21.74 6.32 28.31
C THR A 119 -20.41 6.44 29.07
N GLY A 120 -19.35 5.81 28.57
CA GLY A 120 -18.03 5.75 29.21
C GLY A 120 -17.27 7.08 29.18
N ASN A 121 -16.37 7.24 30.16
CA ASN A 121 -15.49 8.39 30.28
C ASN A 121 -14.42 8.34 29.16
N ARG A 122 -14.52 9.19 28.13
CA ARG A 122 -13.41 9.39 27.19
C ARG A 122 -12.21 9.99 27.94
N GLY A 123 -10.97 9.68 27.59
CA GLY A 123 -9.80 10.37 28.17
C GLY A 123 -9.86 11.89 27.97
N ASN A 124 -9.18 12.67 28.80
CA ASN A 124 -9.02 14.12 28.58
C ASN A 124 -8.12 14.36 27.36
N MET A 125 -8.41 15.42 26.61
CA MET A 125 -7.47 15.94 25.60
C MET A 125 -6.36 16.76 26.25
N ILE A 126 -6.65 17.38 27.39
CA ILE A 126 -5.68 18.11 28.22
C ILE A 126 -5.45 17.34 29.51
N SER A 127 -4.22 16.91 29.73
CA SER A 127 -3.79 16.22 30.95
C SER A 127 -3.31 17.19 32.04
N GLU A 128 -2.83 18.37 31.65
CA GLU A 128 -2.12 19.33 32.51
C GLU A 128 -2.46 20.76 32.09
N PHE A 129 -2.50 21.68 33.04
CA PHE A 129 -2.66 23.10 32.75
C PHE A 129 -1.30 23.79 32.62
N LEU A 130 -1.13 24.49 31.52
CA LEU A 130 0.14 25.06 31.09
C LEU A 130 0.00 26.55 30.85
N SER A 131 0.97 27.31 31.34
CA SER A 131 1.00 28.75 31.15
C SER A 131 2.41 29.28 31.02
N CYS A 132 2.61 30.21 30.09
CA CYS A 132 3.88 30.91 29.92
C CYS A 132 3.93 32.09 30.91
N PRO A 133 5.02 32.25 31.68
CA PRO A 133 5.14 33.35 32.65
C PRO A 133 5.08 34.73 31.98
N GLU A 134 5.72 34.87 30.82
CA GLU A 134 5.75 36.13 30.08
C GLU A 134 4.39 36.47 29.45
N CYS A 135 3.66 35.48 28.93
CA CYS A 135 2.27 35.63 28.53
C CYS A 135 1.40 36.18 29.68
N ARG A 136 1.52 35.62 30.89
CA ARG A 136 0.75 36.09 32.05
C ARG A 136 1.10 37.52 32.43
N ARG A 137 2.39 37.86 32.46
CA ARG A 137 2.86 39.23 32.72
C ARG A 137 2.21 40.22 31.73
N GLN A 138 2.25 39.90 30.44
CA GLN A 138 1.67 40.74 29.38
C GLN A 138 0.14 40.85 29.48
N ASP A 139 -0.54 39.76 29.85
CA ASP A 139 -1.99 39.77 30.07
C ASP A 139 -2.37 40.64 31.26
N HIS A 140 -1.68 40.47 32.38
CA HIS A 140 -1.94 41.23 33.60
C HIS A 140 -1.70 42.74 33.38
N GLU A 141 -0.61 43.11 32.70
CA GLU A 141 -0.34 44.51 32.33
C GLU A 141 -1.42 45.12 31.44
N LYS A 142 -2.01 44.32 30.54
CA LYS A 142 -2.97 44.81 29.56
C LYS A 142 -4.42 44.78 30.04
N TYR A 143 -4.79 43.76 30.80
CA TYR A 143 -6.19 43.46 31.15
C TYR A 143 -6.45 43.45 32.66
N GLY A 144 -5.40 43.49 33.49
CA GLY A 144 -5.49 43.38 34.95
C GLY A 144 -5.69 41.96 35.48
N PHE A 145 -5.64 40.95 34.62
CA PHE A 145 -5.73 39.53 34.98
C PHE A 145 -5.03 38.66 33.93
N SER A 146 -4.63 37.46 34.33
CA SER A 146 -4.03 36.45 33.45
C SER A 146 -5.06 35.45 32.92
N TYR A 147 -4.86 34.89 31.72
CA TYR A 147 -5.72 33.81 31.21
C TYR A 147 -4.94 32.67 30.51
N LEU A 148 -5.55 31.49 30.48
CA LEU A 148 -4.97 30.30 29.84
C LEU A 148 -5.15 30.37 28.33
N ARG A 149 -4.09 30.09 27.58
CA ARG A 149 -4.16 30.00 26.11
C ARG A 149 -4.40 28.58 25.66
N THR A 150 -5.34 28.38 24.74
CA THR A 150 -5.64 27.05 24.16
C THR A 150 -4.42 26.43 23.50
N TRP A 151 -3.62 27.22 22.77
CA TRP A 151 -2.48 26.70 22.02
C TRP A 151 -1.30 26.26 22.90
N HIS A 152 -1.23 26.67 24.18
CA HIS A 152 -0.29 26.08 25.14
C HIS A 152 -0.61 24.62 25.46
N HIS A 153 -1.84 24.18 25.22
CA HIS A 153 -2.34 22.85 25.59
C HIS A 153 -2.51 21.92 24.37
N LEU A 154 -1.86 22.25 23.25
CA LEU A 154 -1.86 21.39 22.07
C LEU A 154 -0.88 20.23 22.25
N PRO A 155 -1.09 19.10 21.55
CA PRO A 155 -0.20 17.94 21.61
C PRO A 155 1.26 18.31 21.34
N GLY A 156 2.17 17.79 22.16
CA GLY A 156 3.61 18.03 22.04
C GLY A 156 4.10 19.44 22.39
N VAL A 157 3.23 20.39 22.76
CA VAL A 157 3.67 21.76 23.10
C VAL A 157 4.24 21.81 24.52
N ARG A 158 5.50 22.23 24.63
CA ARG A 158 6.22 22.38 25.91
C ARG A 158 6.83 23.77 26.11
N VAL A 159 6.97 24.53 25.02
CA VAL A 159 7.58 25.87 25.00
C VAL A 159 6.57 26.88 24.46
N CYS A 160 6.63 28.11 24.96
CA CYS A 160 5.84 29.20 24.42
C CYS A 160 6.31 29.54 23.00
N ALA A 161 5.44 29.37 22.00
CA ALA A 161 5.71 29.73 20.61
C ALA A 161 6.02 31.23 20.40
N VAL A 162 5.57 32.10 21.32
CA VAL A 162 5.79 33.56 21.24
C VAL A 162 7.08 33.96 21.95
N HIS A 163 7.29 33.50 23.17
CA HIS A 163 8.37 33.98 24.05
C HIS A 163 9.57 33.03 24.14
N LYS A 164 9.53 31.86 23.50
CA LYS A 164 10.58 30.84 23.51
C LYS A 164 11.02 30.36 24.92
N VAL A 165 10.12 30.41 25.90
CA VAL A 165 10.39 29.92 27.27
C VAL A 165 9.60 28.63 27.57
N PRO A 166 10.15 27.70 28.36
CA PRO A 166 9.39 26.54 28.84
C PRO A 166 8.07 26.95 29.50
N LEU A 167 7.01 26.20 29.24
CA LEU A 167 5.72 26.40 29.88
C LEU A 167 5.77 25.93 31.33
N GLN A 168 5.05 26.62 32.21
CA GLN A 168 4.92 26.24 33.61
C GLN A 168 3.66 25.40 33.83
N ILE A 169 3.80 24.34 34.61
CA ILE A 169 2.71 23.47 35.04
C ILE A 169 2.02 24.13 36.23
N LEU A 170 0.70 24.28 36.12
CA LEU A 170 -0.13 24.88 37.16
C LEU A 170 -0.75 23.81 38.06
N GLU A 171 -0.86 24.11 39.34
CA GLU A 171 -1.54 23.27 40.32
C GLU A 171 -3.03 23.19 39.97
N TYR A 172 -3.52 21.97 39.81
CA TYR A 172 -4.94 21.71 39.60
C TYR A 172 -5.51 20.89 40.74
N LYS A 173 -6.38 21.53 41.52
CA LYS A 173 -7.23 20.85 42.51
C LYS A 173 -8.57 20.56 41.86
N LYS A 174 -8.86 19.26 41.71
CA LYS A 174 -10.08 18.77 41.06
C LYS A 174 -11.32 19.49 41.60
N GLN A 175 -12.11 20.08 40.70
CA GLN A 175 -13.34 20.85 41.00
C GLN A 175 -13.17 22.29 41.56
N LYS A 176 -11.96 22.71 41.96
CA LYS A 176 -11.70 24.11 42.34
C LYS A 176 -11.62 24.98 41.08
N VAL A 177 -12.16 26.18 41.17
CA VAL A 177 -11.93 27.22 40.16
C VAL A 177 -10.45 27.58 40.11
N LEU A 178 -9.88 27.71 38.91
CA LEU A 178 -8.48 28.06 38.73
C LEU A 178 -8.34 29.58 38.59
N ASP A 179 -7.64 30.19 39.54
CA ASP A 179 -7.28 31.61 39.49
C ASP A 179 -5.78 31.73 39.21
N LEU A 180 -5.42 32.25 38.03
CA LEU A 180 -4.03 32.28 37.57
C LEU A 180 -3.17 33.28 38.34
N ASP A 181 -3.80 34.22 39.02
CA ASP A 181 -3.13 35.27 39.78
C ASP A 181 -3.10 34.91 41.29
N GLU A 182 -3.57 33.70 41.68
CA GLU A 182 -3.44 33.16 43.05
C GLU A 182 -1.97 32.76 43.35
N ASP A 183 -1.46 33.18 44.50
CA ASP A 183 -0.10 32.84 44.95
C ASP A 183 0.09 31.32 45.10
N GLY A 184 1.25 30.81 44.68
CA GLY A 184 1.63 29.41 44.86
C GLY A 184 1.01 28.42 43.86
N ILE A 185 0.36 28.90 42.80
CA ILE A 185 -0.24 28.06 41.76
C ILE A 185 0.79 27.36 40.84
N ILE A 186 2.04 27.82 40.80
CA ILE A 186 3.07 27.28 39.91
C ILE A 186 3.72 26.06 40.59
N LEU A 187 3.62 24.89 39.96
CA LEU A 187 4.25 23.66 40.47
C LEU A 187 5.70 23.54 40.02
N SER A 188 5.93 23.56 38.70
CA SER A 188 7.24 23.39 38.10
C SER A 188 7.26 23.92 36.66
N GLU A 189 8.44 24.01 36.06
CA GLU A 189 8.57 24.11 34.61
C GLU A 189 8.31 22.74 33.96
N LYS A 190 7.79 22.76 32.73
CA LYS A 190 7.59 21.56 31.94
C LYS A 190 8.92 21.09 31.39
N GLU A 191 9.28 19.85 31.72
CA GLU A 191 10.51 19.23 31.23
C GLU A 191 10.54 19.18 29.69
N LEU A 192 11.69 19.47 29.10
CA LEU A 192 11.88 19.39 27.66
C LEU A 192 12.29 17.96 27.26
N VAL A 193 11.80 17.51 26.11
CA VAL A 193 12.13 16.20 25.51
C VAL A 193 13.28 16.35 24.53
N GLY A 194 13.27 17.43 23.75
CA GLY A 194 14.37 17.82 22.86
C GLY A 194 15.12 19.06 23.34
N ASP A 195 15.98 19.59 22.48
CA ASP A 195 16.56 20.92 22.69
C ASP A 195 15.50 22.03 22.53
N LEU A 196 15.81 23.21 23.06
CA LEU A 196 14.89 24.35 23.09
C LEU A 196 14.43 24.79 21.70
N GLU A 197 15.28 24.71 20.68
CA GLU A 197 14.94 25.17 19.33
C GLU A 197 13.99 24.18 18.65
N THR A 198 14.22 22.87 18.81
CA THR A 198 13.30 21.83 18.33
C THR A 198 11.92 21.94 19.00
N GLU A 199 11.87 22.11 20.32
CA GLU A 199 10.63 22.31 21.09
C GLU A 199 9.88 23.56 20.65
N TRP A 200 10.61 24.66 20.41
CA TRP A 200 10.03 25.89 19.89
C TRP A 200 9.51 25.75 18.47
N GLY A 201 10.20 24.98 17.60
CA GLY A 201 9.74 24.65 16.25
C GLY A 201 8.40 23.92 16.26
N ILE A 202 8.26 22.89 17.11
CA ILE A 202 6.99 22.17 17.31
C ILE A 202 5.90 23.13 17.81
N SER A 203 6.21 23.96 18.79
CA SER A 203 5.27 24.90 19.40
C SER A 203 4.79 25.96 18.41
N SER A 204 5.70 26.47 17.58
CA SER A 204 5.40 27.45 16.51
C SER A 204 4.51 26.85 15.43
N PHE A 205 4.83 25.63 14.99
CA PHE A 205 4.02 24.87 14.05
C PHE A 205 2.61 24.62 14.59
N ALA A 206 2.50 24.14 15.84
CA ALA A 206 1.22 23.88 16.51
C ALA A 206 0.37 25.15 16.66
N LYS A 207 0.98 26.28 17.05
CA LYS A 207 0.29 27.58 17.15
C LYS A 207 -0.26 28.02 15.79
N LYS A 208 0.50 27.86 14.71
CA LYS A 208 0.02 28.20 13.36
C LYS A 208 -1.12 27.30 12.88
N LEU A 209 -1.03 26.01 13.17
CA LEU A 209 -2.11 25.06 12.93
C LEU A 209 -3.37 25.42 13.76
N TYR A 210 -3.23 25.97 14.97
CA TYR A 210 -4.36 26.47 15.76
C TYR A 210 -4.97 27.76 15.18
N GLU A 211 -4.15 28.73 14.76
CA GLU A 211 -4.62 29.97 14.15
C GLU A 211 -5.40 29.71 12.86
N LYS A 212 -4.95 28.73 12.07
CA LYS A 212 -5.54 28.33 10.81
C LYS A 212 -5.72 26.81 10.77
N PRO A 213 -6.73 26.24 11.44
CA PRO A 213 -6.93 24.80 11.43
C PRO A 213 -7.15 24.29 10.01
N LEU A 214 -6.79 23.03 9.75
CA LEU A 214 -7.00 22.35 8.47
C LEU A 214 -8.25 21.46 8.50
N PHE A 215 -8.89 21.23 7.35
CA PHE A 215 -10.14 20.47 7.27
C PHE A 215 -9.99 19.25 6.36
N PHE A 216 -9.34 18.23 6.90
CA PHE A 216 -9.25 16.90 6.33
C PHE A 216 -8.99 15.90 7.47
N ASP A 217 -8.86 14.62 7.14
CA ASP A 217 -8.68 13.57 8.14
C ASP A 217 -7.28 12.98 8.17
N LEU A 218 -7.06 12.05 9.11
CA LEU A 218 -5.79 11.34 9.27
C LEU A 218 -5.29 10.69 7.98
N ARG A 219 -6.17 10.19 7.11
CA ARG A 219 -5.75 9.54 5.85
C ARG A 219 -5.17 10.56 4.89
N GLY A 220 -5.81 11.73 4.79
CA GLY A 220 -5.25 12.85 4.05
C GLY A 220 -3.87 13.26 4.57
N LEU A 221 -3.69 13.28 5.91
CA LEU A 221 -2.39 13.62 6.50
C LEU A 221 -1.33 12.56 6.21
N GLN A 222 -1.66 11.29 6.37
CA GLN A 222 -0.76 10.17 6.09
C GLN A 222 -0.30 10.17 4.63
N ALA A 223 -1.17 10.53 3.69
CA ALA A 223 -0.81 10.72 2.29
C ALA A 223 0.21 11.86 2.12
N LEU A 224 -0.06 13.03 2.73
CA LEU A 224 0.86 14.17 2.69
C LEU A 224 2.22 13.88 3.33
N LEU A 225 2.23 13.18 4.47
CA LEU A 225 3.46 12.75 5.12
C LEU A 225 4.25 11.80 4.21
N SER A 226 3.59 10.83 3.58
CA SER A 226 4.25 9.87 2.67
C SER A 226 4.85 10.56 1.45
N GLU A 227 4.08 11.44 0.81
CA GLU A 227 4.54 12.23 -0.34
C GLU A 227 5.73 13.12 0.04
N ARG A 228 5.64 13.80 1.18
CA ARG A 228 6.72 14.69 1.62
C ARG A 228 8.02 13.93 1.95
N MET A 229 7.92 12.72 2.50
CA MET A 229 9.08 11.85 2.70
C MET A 229 9.73 11.41 1.37
N GLU A 230 8.94 11.24 0.30
CA GLU A 230 9.43 10.92 -1.04
C GLU A 230 10.09 12.13 -1.71
N GLU A 231 9.48 13.32 -1.61
CA GLU A 231 10.04 14.59 -2.11
C GLU A 231 11.41 14.90 -1.51
N LEU A 232 11.60 14.60 -0.22
CA LEU A 232 12.85 14.85 0.49
C LEU A 232 13.87 13.70 0.33
N ASP A 233 13.52 12.61 -0.35
CA ASP A 233 14.32 11.38 -0.50
C ASP A 233 14.82 10.80 0.85
N ILE A 234 14.03 10.96 1.92
CA ILE A 234 14.42 10.51 3.28
C ILE A 234 13.86 9.14 3.65
N ARG A 235 13.04 8.51 2.79
CA ARG A 235 12.33 7.27 3.14
C ARG A 235 13.24 6.13 3.60
N LYS A 236 14.42 6.00 2.99
CA LYS A 236 15.43 4.98 3.35
C LYS A 236 16.40 5.44 4.45
N LYS A 237 16.38 6.72 4.83
CA LYS A 237 17.31 7.36 5.77
C LYS A 237 16.56 8.10 6.90
N ILE A 238 15.33 7.68 7.21
CA ILE A 238 14.44 8.46 8.08
C ILE A 238 15.00 8.61 9.49
N ALA A 239 15.63 7.57 10.05
CA ALA A 239 16.26 7.65 11.36
C ALA A 239 17.44 8.62 11.40
N GLU A 240 18.27 8.65 10.35
CA GLU A 240 19.37 9.60 10.22
C GLU A 240 18.85 11.04 10.09
N ALA A 241 17.85 11.27 9.23
CA ALA A 241 17.26 12.59 9.02
C ALA A 241 16.60 13.15 10.29
N VAL A 242 15.80 12.33 10.97
CA VAL A 242 15.16 12.69 12.25
C VAL A 242 16.19 12.97 13.34
N LYS A 243 17.26 12.17 13.42
CA LYS A 243 18.33 12.35 14.40
C LYS A 243 19.10 13.65 14.14
N SER A 244 19.48 13.90 12.90
CA SER A 244 20.21 15.12 12.52
C SER A 244 19.39 16.39 12.74
N ALA A 245 18.06 16.29 12.70
CA ALA A 245 17.15 17.40 12.97
C ALA A 245 16.74 17.55 14.45
N GLY A 246 17.22 16.71 15.37
CA GLY A 246 16.87 16.79 16.80
C GLY A 246 15.53 16.16 17.20
N PHE A 247 14.81 15.51 16.28
CA PHE A 247 13.47 14.97 16.51
C PHE A 247 13.43 13.51 17.02
N LEU A 248 14.59 12.85 17.13
CA LEU A 248 14.66 11.44 17.55
C LEU A 248 14.00 11.15 18.91
N PRO A 249 14.11 12.01 19.95
CA PRO A 249 13.45 11.80 21.23
C PRO A 249 11.92 11.67 21.14
N TYR A 250 11.28 12.23 20.11
CA TYR A 250 9.83 12.22 19.95
C TYR A 250 9.28 10.99 19.21
N LEU A 251 10.14 10.19 18.57
CA LEU A 251 9.74 9.01 17.77
C LEU A 251 10.15 7.68 18.43
N ASN A 252 10.66 7.73 19.66
CA ASN A 252 11.15 6.58 20.44
C ASN A 252 12.32 5.83 19.76
N ALA A 253 12.86 4.79 20.41
CA ALA A 253 14.08 4.09 19.99
C ALA A 253 13.96 3.30 18.66
N GLU A 254 12.75 2.95 18.20
CA GLU A 254 12.51 2.25 16.93
C GLU A 254 11.88 3.18 15.87
N CYS A 255 12.59 4.26 15.52
CA CYS A 255 12.10 5.34 14.64
C CYS A 255 11.45 4.84 13.34
N GLU A 256 12.10 3.96 12.57
CA GLU A 256 11.57 3.48 11.29
C GLU A 256 10.25 2.73 11.46
N LYS A 257 10.18 1.83 12.45
CA LYS A 257 8.97 1.07 12.77
C LYS A 257 7.87 2.01 13.26
N ARG A 258 8.21 3.03 14.07
CA ARG A 258 7.24 4.00 14.57
C ARG A 258 6.64 4.83 13.44
N VAL A 259 7.47 5.36 12.54
CA VAL A 259 7.03 6.09 11.35
C VAL A 259 6.18 5.20 10.46
N GLN A 260 6.59 3.94 10.22
CA GLN A 260 5.79 3.00 9.43
C GLN A 260 4.40 2.78 10.05
N LYS A 261 4.30 2.60 11.37
CA LYS A 261 3.00 2.52 12.06
C LYS A 261 2.21 3.81 11.92
N MET A 262 2.86 4.97 12.06
CA MET A 262 2.21 6.28 11.92
C MET A 262 1.54 6.46 10.57
N LEU A 263 2.15 5.98 9.49
CA LEU A 263 1.63 6.09 8.13
C LEU A 263 0.51 5.08 7.81
N MET A 264 0.42 3.97 8.56
CA MET A 264 -0.46 2.83 8.22
C MET A 264 -1.62 2.64 9.20
N GLU A 265 -1.44 3.00 10.47
CA GLU A 265 -2.41 2.73 11.53
C GLU A 265 -3.40 3.89 11.69
N PRO A 266 -4.67 3.61 12.01
CA PRO A 266 -5.70 4.63 12.21
C PRO A 266 -5.65 5.29 13.60
N ARG A 267 -4.68 4.92 14.45
CA ARG A 267 -4.49 5.45 15.80
C ARG A 267 -3.02 5.74 16.05
N ASN A 268 -2.70 7.01 16.26
CA ASN A 268 -1.35 7.50 16.50
C ASN A 268 -1.30 8.36 17.76
N GLY A 269 -0.13 8.44 18.40
CA GLY A 269 0.08 9.39 19.48
C GLY A 269 0.05 10.81 18.93
N MET A 270 -0.73 11.69 19.56
CA MET A 270 -0.93 13.05 19.06
C MET A 270 0.36 13.89 19.13
N ASP A 271 1.15 13.72 20.18
CA ASP A 271 2.45 14.39 20.32
C ASP A 271 3.42 13.95 19.23
N GLU A 272 3.46 12.65 18.92
CA GLU A 272 4.37 12.08 17.93
C GLU A 272 4.02 12.55 16.52
N ILE A 273 2.73 12.54 16.15
CA ILE A 273 2.31 12.99 14.82
C ILE A 273 2.45 14.51 14.66
N MET A 274 2.27 15.29 15.73
CA MET A 274 2.56 16.73 15.74
C MET A 274 4.06 16.97 15.50
N ALA A 275 4.92 16.34 16.30
CA ALA A 275 6.37 16.47 16.17
C ALA A 275 6.86 16.02 14.78
N PHE A 276 6.34 14.90 14.27
CA PHE A 276 6.69 14.40 12.95
C PHE A 276 6.22 15.33 11.82
N SER A 277 5.04 15.93 11.96
CA SER A 277 4.55 16.93 11.00
C SER A 277 5.43 18.17 11.01
N ALA A 278 5.79 18.68 12.20
CA ALA A 278 6.71 19.82 12.34
C ALA A 278 8.09 19.51 11.73
N PHE A 279 8.66 18.34 11.98
CA PHE A 279 9.91 17.88 11.37
C PHE A 279 9.83 17.87 9.83
N LEU A 280 8.79 17.25 9.29
CA LEU A 280 8.74 16.89 7.87
C LEU A 280 8.38 18.08 6.98
N PHE A 281 7.52 18.97 7.46
CA PHE A 281 7.12 20.17 6.73
C PHE A 281 7.99 21.38 7.08
N GLY A 282 8.59 21.41 8.28
CA GLY A 282 9.31 22.56 8.82
C GLY A 282 8.32 23.69 9.12
N GLU A 283 8.04 24.50 8.11
CA GLU A 283 7.08 25.60 8.19
C GLU A 283 5.64 25.12 7.98
N TYR A 284 4.72 25.62 8.81
CA TYR A 284 3.30 25.28 8.70
C TYR A 284 2.70 25.62 7.33
N SER A 285 3.15 26.70 6.69
CA SER A 285 2.66 27.12 5.37
C SER A 285 2.84 26.05 4.29
N VAL A 286 3.88 25.21 4.39
CA VAL A 286 4.12 24.10 3.45
C VAL A 286 3.03 23.03 3.58
N LEU A 287 2.63 22.72 4.82
CA LEU A 287 1.50 21.82 5.06
C LEU A 287 0.18 22.47 4.62
N GLU A 288 -0.02 23.76 4.93
CA GLU A 288 -1.23 24.52 4.57
C GLU A 288 -1.46 24.54 3.05
N GLU A 289 -0.40 24.77 2.26
CA GLU A 289 -0.47 24.78 0.80
C GLU A 289 -0.84 23.40 0.25
N LYS A 290 -0.14 22.34 0.70
CA LYS A 290 -0.40 20.98 0.21
C LYS A 290 -1.79 20.47 0.63
N ALA A 291 -2.29 20.92 1.78
CA ALA A 291 -3.61 20.55 2.27
C ALA A 291 -4.77 21.16 1.44
N GLN A 292 -4.52 22.20 0.62
CA GLN A 292 -5.57 22.83 -0.20
C GLN A 292 -6.29 21.85 -1.13
N ARG A 293 -5.62 20.78 -1.57
CA ARG A 293 -6.22 19.76 -2.45
C ARG A 293 -7.38 18.98 -1.82
N PHE A 294 -7.50 18.99 -0.49
CA PHE A 294 -8.57 18.32 0.25
C PHE A 294 -9.73 19.28 0.59
N LEU A 295 -9.60 20.57 0.25
CA LEU A 295 -10.67 21.54 0.47
C LEU A 295 -11.91 21.12 -0.33
N GLY A 296 -13.06 21.02 0.34
CA GLY A 296 -14.33 20.68 -0.30
C GLY A 296 -14.57 19.18 -0.52
N GLU A 297 -13.67 18.28 -0.11
CA GLU A 297 -13.82 16.81 -0.30
C GLU A 297 -15.16 16.28 0.25
N LEU A 298 -15.64 16.87 1.36
CA LEU A 298 -16.89 16.50 2.00
C LEU A 298 -18.11 17.30 1.50
N GLU A 299 -17.94 18.29 0.65
CA GLU A 299 -18.99 19.25 0.30
C GLU A 299 -20.08 18.62 -0.60
N GLU A 300 -19.69 17.95 -1.68
CA GLU A 300 -20.65 17.25 -2.55
C GLU A 300 -21.38 16.11 -1.81
N PRO A 301 -20.70 15.16 -1.13
CA PRO A 301 -21.39 14.11 -0.38
C PRO A 301 -22.30 14.67 0.73
N PHE A 302 -21.92 15.80 1.33
CA PHE A 302 -22.76 16.47 2.31
C PHE A 302 -24.02 17.08 1.68
N ALA A 303 -23.89 17.75 0.53
CA ALA A 303 -25.01 18.35 -0.20
C ALA A 303 -26.08 17.30 -0.55
N ASP A 304 -25.65 16.14 -1.05
CA ASP A 304 -26.53 15.01 -1.36
C ASP A 304 -27.31 14.52 -0.14
N VAL A 305 -26.62 14.43 1.00
CA VAL A 305 -27.21 13.92 2.24
C VAL A 305 -28.19 14.93 2.85
N ILE A 306 -27.98 16.24 2.70
CA ILE A 306 -28.93 17.23 3.23
C ILE A 306 -30.15 17.48 2.33
N HIS A 307 -30.05 17.18 1.03
CA HIS A 307 -31.08 17.47 0.04
C HIS A 307 -32.48 17.00 0.49
N GLY A 308 -33.44 17.93 0.49
CA GLY A 308 -34.84 17.68 0.89
C GLY A 308 -35.07 17.36 2.37
N ARG A 309 -34.02 17.23 3.19
CA ARG A 309 -34.13 16.82 4.62
C ARG A 309 -33.72 17.92 5.59
N PHE A 310 -32.73 18.72 5.22
CA PHE A 310 -32.17 19.78 6.06
C PHE A 310 -31.93 21.05 5.25
N GLN A 311 -32.14 22.20 5.89
CA GLN A 311 -31.72 23.49 5.38
C GLN A 311 -30.41 23.89 6.08
N LEU A 312 -29.37 24.21 5.31
CA LEU A 312 -28.12 24.72 5.83
C LEU A 312 -28.29 26.19 6.26
N LEU A 313 -28.00 26.49 7.53
CA LEU A 313 -28.11 27.83 8.12
C LEU A 313 -26.76 28.55 8.25
N SER A 314 -25.65 27.82 8.23
CA SER A 314 -24.28 28.35 8.30
C SER A 314 -23.54 28.17 6.95
N GLY A 315 -22.30 28.65 6.84
CA GLY A 315 -21.39 28.17 5.79
C GLY A 315 -21.04 26.70 5.97
N PHE A 316 -20.56 26.05 4.89
CA PHE A 316 -19.98 24.71 4.95
C PHE A 316 -18.61 24.74 5.65
N GLY A 317 -18.35 23.76 6.52
CA GLY A 317 -17.12 23.68 7.30
C GLY A 317 -17.10 22.50 8.27
N ARG A 318 -16.15 22.51 9.22
CA ARG A 318 -15.97 21.43 10.23
C ARG A 318 -17.21 21.18 11.08
N LEU A 319 -17.98 22.24 11.31
CA LEU A 319 -19.26 22.20 11.99
C LEU A 319 -20.23 23.04 11.18
N VAL A 320 -21.42 22.48 10.96
CA VAL A 320 -22.49 23.15 10.23
C VAL A 320 -23.71 23.26 11.12
N HIS A 321 -24.44 24.37 10.98
CA HIS A 321 -25.74 24.57 11.62
C HIS A 321 -26.84 24.23 10.61
N LEU A 322 -27.69 23.26 10.96
CA LEU A 322 -28.76 22.77 10.10
C LEU A 322 -30.12 22.97 10.76
N LYS A 323 -31.14 23.29 9.94
CA LYS A 323 -32.54 23.23 10.32
C LYS A 323 -33.19 21.98 9.74
N CYS A 324 -33.81 21.16 10.60
CA CYS A 324 -34.57 19.99 10.16
C CYS A 324 -35.87 20.41 9.48
N VAL A 325 -36.14 19.91 8.26
CA VAL A 325 -37.40 20.19 7.54
C VAL A 325 -38.59 19.56 8.27
N THR A 326 -38.42 18.37 8.86
CA THR A 326 -39.51 17.63 9.52
C THR A 326 -39.97 18.26 10.83
N CYS A 327 -39.05 18.73 11.68
CA CYS A 327 -39.39 19.26 13.02
C CYS A 327 -39.12 20.76 13.19
N GLY A 328 -38.52 21.42 12.20
CA GLY A 328 -38.23 22.85 12.20
C GLY A 328 -37.08 23.30 13.12
N LYS A 329 -36.50 22.40 13.92
CA LYS A 329 -35.45 22.75 14.91
C LYS A 329 -34.06 22.86 14.28
N GLY A 330 -33.27 23.82 14.78
CA GLY A 330 -31.85 24.02 14.45
C GLY A 330 -30.93 23.15 15.31
N PHE A 331 -29.84 22.61 14.75
CA PHE A 331 -28.83 21.85 15.48
C PHE A 331 -27.47 21.90 14.78
N HIS A 332 -26.39 21.82 15.54
CA HIS A 332 -25.03 21.74 14.99
C HIS A 332 -24.61 20.29 14.71
N ILE A 333 -23.84 20.04 13.66
CA ILE A 333 -23.32 18.70 13.34
C ILE A 333 -22.03 18.78 12.52
N HIS A 334 -21.16 17.79 12.67
CA HIS A 334 -20.02 17.61 11.76
C HIS A 334 -20.55 17.05 10.42
N PRO A 335 -20.21 17.59 9.24
CA PRO A 335 -20.80 17.16 7.96
C PRO A 335 -20.77 15.65 7.72
N TYR A 336 -19.60 15.03 7.96
CA TYR A 336 -19.41 13.58 7.81
C TYR A 336 -20.33 12.73 8.71
N SER A 337 -20.82 13.27 9.84
CA SER A 337 -21.72 12.54 10.73
C SER A 337 -23.02 12.15 10.04
N LEU A 338 -23.56 13.00 9.16
CA LEU A 338 -24.77 12.67 8.41
C LEU A 338 -24.54 11.50 7.44
N GLY A 339 -23.36 11.43 6.82
CA GLY A 339 -22.92 10.31 5.99
C GLY A 339 -22.72 9.00 6.77
N LEU A 340 -22.53 9.09 8.09
CA LEU A 340 -22.57 7.93 9.01
C LEU A 340 -24.00 7.53 9.42
N GLY A 341 -25.01 8.17 8.83
CA GLY A 341 -26.42 7.93 9.10
C GLY A 341 -27.01 8.83 10.19
N CYS A 342 -26.26 9.80 10.74
CA CYS A 342 -26.77 10.77 11.70
C CYS A 342 -27.95 11.56 11.15
N GLY A 343 -29.00 11.68 11.96
CA GLY A 343 -30.19 12.48 11.67
C GLY A 343 -30.32 13.68 12.59
N CYS A 344 -31.51 14.28 12.55
CA CYS A 344 -31.89 15.32 13.48
C CYS A 344 -31.91 14.76 14.92
N PRO A 345 -31.13 15.33 15.86
CA PRO A 345 -31.08 14.83 17.24
C PRO A 345 -32.45 14.87 17.91
N PHE A 346 -33.29 15.85 17.57
CA PHE A 346 -34.66 15.95 18.11
C PHE A 346 -35.61 14.90 17.55
N CYS A 347 -35.50 14.56 16.26
CA CYS A 347 -36.36 13.52 15.68
C CYS A 347 -35.95 12.13 16.15
N GLU A 348 -34.65 11.91 16.34
CA GLU A 348 -34.11 10.62 16.81
C GLU A 348 -34.55 10.27 18.24
N THR A 349 -34.96 11.24 19.06
CA THR A 349 -35.56 10.96 20.40
C THR A 349 -36.83 10.11 20.34
N ARG A 350 -37.52 10.09 19.19
CA ARG A 350 -38.73 9.27 18.98
C ARG A 350 -38.42 7.85 18.53
N MET A 351 -37.14 7.54 18.26
CA MET A 351 -36.70 6.24 17.78
C MET A 351 -36.19 5.41 18.95
N SER A 352 -36.48 4.10 18.94
CA SER A 352 -35.86 3.18 19.88
C SER A 352 -34.35 3.11 19.67
N LEU A 353 -33.61 2.65 20.67
CA LEU A 353 -32.16 2.44 20.57
C LEU A 353 -31.79 1.56 19.37
N GLN A 354 -32.50 0.45 19.18
CA GLN A 354 -32.35 -0.51 18.10
C GLN A 354 -32.56 0.16 16.74
N GLN A 355 -33.61 0.98 16.61
CA GLN A 355 -33.89 1.72 15.37
C GLN A 355 -32.77 2.72 15.06
N ARG A 356 -32.24 3.43 16.08
CA ARG A 356 -31.10 4.33 15.90
C ARG A 356 -29.85 3.56 15.45
N ILE A 357 -29.55 2.42 16.08
CA ILE A 357 -28.39 1.60 15.71
C ILE A 357 -28.53 1.04 14.30
N ASN A 358 -29.66 0.39 13.98
CA ASN A 358 -29.89 -0.18 12.66
C ASN A 358 -29.90 0.90 11.56
N ARG A 359 -30.39 2.10 11.86
CA ARG A 359 -30.23 3.26 10.96
C ARG A 359 -28.77 3.60 10.72
N ARG A 360 -27.89 3.59 11.73
CA ARG A 360 -26.45 3.82 11.50
C ARG A 360 -25.79 2.67 10.73
N LEU A 361 -26.21 1.44 11.00
CA LEU A 361 -25.75 0.24 10.29
C LEU A 361 -26.16 0.25 8.81
N SER A 362 -27.30 0.83 8.44
CA SER A 362 -27.69 0.95 7.03
C SER A 362 -26.82 1.91 6.22
N PHE A 363 -25.97 2.70 6.87
CA PHE A 363 -24.95 3.56 6.23
C PHE A 363 -23.55 2.92 6.27
N LEU A 364 -23.41 1.73 6.88
CA LEU A 364 -22.17 0.98 6.88
C LEU A 364 -22.05 0.17 5.59
N GLY A 365 -20.94 0.31 4.89
CA GLY A 365 -20.60 -0.60 3.80
C GLY A 365 -21.59 -0.57 2.64
N ASP A 366 -22.14 -1.73 2.29
CA ASP A 366 -23.20 -1.89 1.27
C ASP A 366 -24.61 -1.59 1.80
N GLY A 367 -24.72 -1.17 3.06
CA GLY A 367 -25.97 -0.80 3.73
C GLY A 367 -26.82 -1.96 4.23
N ASN A 368 -26.38 -3.22 4.05
CA ASN A 368 -27.15 -4.41 4.39
C ASN A 368 -26.75 -5.01 5.75
N TYR A 369 -26.62 -4.16 6.76
CA TYR A 369 -26.27 -4.57 8.13
C TYR A 369 -27.45 -4.42 9.09
N GLU A 370 -27.56 -5.36 10.02
CA GLU A 370 -28.50 -5.26 11.14
C GLU A 370 -27.92 -5.85 12.42
N LEU A 371 -28.47 -5.41 13.55
CA LEU A 371 -28.25 -6.08 14.82
C LEU A 371 -28.81 -7.50 14.79
N ALA A 372 -28.01 -8.46 15.25
CA ALA A 372 -28.42 -9.86 15.40
C ALA A 372 -28.93 -10.17 16.82
N GLU A 373 -28.89 -9.19 17.72
CA GLU A 373 -29.31 -9.30 19.12
C GLU A 373 -29.83 -7.94 19.62
N ASP A 374 -30.65 -7.96 20.66
CA ASP A 374 -31.11 -6.73 21.31
C ASP A 374 -30.01 -6.15 22.20
N VAL A 375 -29.80 -4.84 22.06
CA VAL A 375 -28.78 -4.09 22.81
C VAL A 375 -29.46 -3.11 23.76
N ASN A 376 -29.12 -3.15 25.04
CA ASN A 376 -29.55 -2.13 26.00
C ASN A 376 -28.49 -1.01 26.14
N GLU A 377 -28.84 0.09 26.82
CA GLU A 377 -27.95 1.24 26.95
C GLU A 377 -26.66 0.93 27.75
N GLU A 378 -26.76 0.02 28.71
CA GLU A 378 -25.64 -0.38 29.58
C GLU A 378 -24.62 -1.26 28.83
N ALA A 379 -25.06 -2.02 27.83
CA ALA A 379 -24.21 -2.87 26.99
C ALA A 379 -23.60 -2.15 25.77
N MET A 380 -23.83 -0.84 25.57
CA MET A 380 -23.27 -0.12 24.41
C MET A 380 -21.74 -0.08 24.36
N GLY A 381 -21.06 -0.27 25.50
CA GLY A 381 -19.60 -0.39 25.58
C GLY A 381 -19.07 -1.79 25.25
N GLU A 382 -19.94 -2.80 25.24
CA GLU A 382 -19.59 -4.20 25.06
C GLU A 382 -19.50 -4.60 23.58
N ARG A 383 -19.08 -5.85 23.34
CA ARG A 383 -19.08 -6.41 21.98
C ARG A 383 -20.48 -6.93 21.64
N VAL A 384 -21.04 -6.42 20.56
CA VAL A 384 -22.36 -6.79 20.05
C VAL A 384 -22.29 -7.58 18.75
N SER A 385 -23.30 -8.40 18.51
CA SER A 385 -23.46 -9.24 17.32
C SER A 385 -24.16 -8.46 16.19
N ILE A 386 -23.47 -8.30 15.06
CA ILE A 386 -23.99 -7.64 13.86
C ILE A 386 -24.02 -8.64 12.71
N LEU A 387 -25.18 -8.79 12.08
CA LEU A 387 -25.39 -9.58 10.87
C LEU A 387 -25.16 -8.70 9.63
N HIS A 388 -24.35 -9.20 8.70
CA HIS A 388 -24.28 -8.65 7.35
C HIS A 388 -25.13 -9.51 6.40
N LYS A 389 -26.30 -9.01 6.01
CA LYS A 389 -27.30 -9.76 5.24
C LYS A 389 -26.77 -10.24 3.89
N THR A 390 -25.91 -9.47 3.24
CA THR A 390 -25.37 -9.81 1.92
C THR A 390 -24.53 -11.08 1.93
N CYS A 391 -23.75 -11.32 3.00
CA CYS A 391 -22.91 -12.53 3.09
C CYS A 391 -23.38 -13.54 4.15
N GLY A 392 -24.39 -13.22 4.95
CA GLY A 392 -24.91 -14.05 6.03
C GLY A 392 -24.02 -14.17 7.27
N ASN A 393 -22.88 -13.45 7.31
CA ASN A 393 -21.93 -13.56 8.42
C ASN A 393 -22.39 -12.74 9.63
N VAL A 394 -22.34 -13.34 10.82
CA VAL A 394 -22.60 -12.68 12.11
C VAL A 394 -21.27 -12.43 12.81
N ARG A 395 -21.01 -11.18 13.18
CA ARG A 395 -19.72 -10.75 13.76
C ARG A 395 -19.93 -10.11 15.13
N LYS A 396 -19.16 -10.56 16.12
CA LYS A 396 -19.12 -9.94 17.45
C LYS A 396 -18.06 -8.84 17.52
N THR A 397 -18.49 -7.58 17.61
CA THR A 397 -17.62 -6.39 17.47
C THR A 397 -18.01 -5.28 18.45
N ARG A 398 -17.08 -4.36 18.74
CA ARG A 398 -17.40 -3.16 19.53
C ARG A 398 -18.28 -2.24 18.68
N LEU A 399 -19.50 -1.98 19.14
CA LEU A 399 -20.51 -1.26 18.36
C LEU A 399 -20.02 0.12 17.93
N MET A 400 -19.57 0.93 18.91
CA MET A 400 -19.13 2.30 18.67
C MET A 400 -17.98 2.38 17.66
N GLU A 401 -16.96 1.54 17.83
CA GLU A 401 -15.86 1.49 16.86
C GLU A 401 -16.33 1.07 15.47
N THR A 402 -17.34 0.20 15.39
CA THR A 402 -17.86 -0.27 14.10
C THR A 402 -18.62 0.83 13.37
N LEU A 403 -19.53 1.53 14.06
CA LEU A 403 -20.32 2.62 13.50
C LEU A 403 -19.45 3.81 13.11
N TRP A 404 -18.61 4.28 14.03
CA TRP A 404 -17.84 5.50 13.84
C TRP A 404 -16.60 5.29 12.98
N MET A 405 -15.88 4.15 13.10
CA MET A 405 -14.69 3.88 12.27
C MET A 405 -15.04 3.16 10.96
N GLN A 406 -16.33 2.95 10.68
CA GLN A 406 -16.82 2.28 9.48
C GLN A 406 -16.14 0.92 9.27
N LYS A 407 -16.06 0.09 10.32
CA LYS A 407 -15.44 -1.24 10.25
C LYS A 407 -16.37 -2.22 9.52
N LYS A 408 -16.31 -2.23 8.20
CA LYS A 408 -17.11 -3.09 7.31
C LYS A 408 -16.85 -4.58 7.55
N CYS A 409 -17.74 -5.43 7.06
CA CYS A 409 -17.55 -6.86 6.94
C CYS A 409 -16.35 -7.17 6.05
N ASP A 410 -15.59 -8.21 6.40
CA ASP A 410 -14.45 -8.66 5.61
C ASP A 410 -14.83 -9.07 4.17
N CYS A 411 -16.12 -9.31 3.89
CA CYS A 411 -16.60 -9.59 2.54
C CYS A 411 -16.75 -8.34 1.65
N GLU A 412 -16.67 -7.14 2.21
CA GLU A 412 -16.78 -5.88 1.47
C GLU A 412 -15.43 -5.19 1.26
N THR A 413 -14.48 -5.44 2.14
CA THR A 413 -13.06 -5.25 1.81
C THR A 413 -12.60 -6.28 0.76
N LYS A 414 -13.42 -7.31 0.48
CA LYS A 414 -13.33 -8.12 -0.73
C LYS A 414 -14.07 -7.41 -1.87
N VAL A 415 -13.31 -7.09 -2.92
CA VAL A 415 -13.72 -6.49 -4.20
C VAL A 415 -15.14 -6.89 -4.65
N SER A 416 -16.01 -5.91 -4.94
CA SER A 416 -17.37 -6.16 -5.45
C SER A 416 -17.34 -6.73 -6.88
N PHE A 417 -18.43 -7.39 -7.32
CA PHE A 417 -18.51 -7.88 -8.72
C PHE A 417 -18.33 -6.74 -9.73
N SER A 418 -18.91 -5.57 -9.47
CA SER A 418 -18.79 -4.39 -10.34
C SER A 418 -17.35 -3.89 -10.41
N ASP A 419 -16.65 -3.78 -9.28
CA ASP A 419 -15.25 -3.35 -9.23
C ASP A 419 -14.33 -4.40 -9.91
N ALA A 420 -14.56 -5.69 -9.65
CA ALA A 420 -13.85 -6.76 -10.35
C ALA A 420 -14.11 -6.71 -11.86
N ALA A 421 -15.32 -6.39 -12.30
CA ALA A 421 -15.67 -6.30 -13.71
C ALA A 421 -14.97 -5.10 -14.37
N GLU A 422 -14.97 -3.93 -13.72
CA GLU A 422 -14.23 -2.74 -14.14
C GLU A 422 -12.74 -3.06 -14.34
N ARG A 423 -12.12 -3.68 -13.34
CA ARG A 423 -10.70 -4.03 -13.33
C ARG A 423 -10.33 -5.07 -14.38
N VAL A 424 -11.22 -6.03 -14.64
CA VAL A 424 -11.05 -7.01 -15.73
C VAL A 424 -11.15 -6.32 -17.08
N ARG A 425 -12.14 -5.43 -17.27
CA ARG A 425 -12.30 -4.64 -18.51
C ARG A 425 -11.09 -3.74 -18.76
N ALA A 426 -10.60 -3.05 -17.74
CA ALA A 426 -9.43 -2.18 -17.82
C ALA A 426 -8.14 -2.96 -18.16
N ALA A 427 -8.02 -4.22 -17.73
CA ALA A 427 -6.87 -5.06 -18.04
C ALA A 427 -6.91 -5.61 -19.49
N SER A 428 -8.09 -6.03 -19.98
CA SER A 428 -8.27 -6.45 -21.37
C SER A 428 -9.74 -6.53 -21.76
N THR A 429 -10.06 -6.02 -22.96
CA THR A 429 -11.41 -6.07 -23.55
C THR A 429 -11.82 -7.47 -24.01
N ASP A 430 -10.88 -8.41 -24.13
CA ASP A 430 -11.11 -9.78 -24.62
C ASP A 430 -11.69 -10.70 -23.55
N PHE A 431 -11.84 -10.21 -22.32
CA PHE A 431 -12.35 -10.99 -21.19
C PHE A 431 -13.63 -10.39 -20.63
N THR A 432 -14.44 -11.26 -20.03
CA THR A 432 -15.68 -10.89 -19.34
C THR A 432 -15.70 -11.56 -17.98
N LEU A 433 -15.96 -10.79 -16.93
CA LEU A 433 -16.16 -11.36 -15.60
C LEU A 433 -17.51 -12.07 -15.56
N ILE A 434 -17.50 -13.36 -15.25
CA ILE A 434 -18.71 -14.16 -15.07
C ILE A 434 -19.13 -14.18 -13.62
N ARG A 435 -18.17 -14.31 -12.69
CA ARG A 435 -18.45 -14.38 -11.26
C ARG A 435 -17.26 -13.91 -10.43
N TYR A 436 -17.54 -13.23 -9.31
CA TYR A 436 -16.58 -13.02 -8.25
C TYR A 436 -16.69 -14.15 -7.21
N ILE A 437 -15.59 -14.86 -6.94
CA ILE A 437 -15.56 -16.01 -6.01
C ILE A 437 -15.03 -15.56 -4.63
N GLY A 438 -14.06 -14.65 -4.60
CA GLY A 438 -13.52 -14.07 -3.37
C GLY A 438 -12.27 -14.77 -2.83
N GLY A 439 -11.67 -14.20 -1.77
CA GLY A 439 -10.45 -14.70 -1.11
C GLY A 439 -9.88 -13.65 -0.15
N LYS A 440 -9.21 -14.08 0.95
CA LYS A 440 -8.64 -13.16 1.96
C LYS A 440 -7.40 -12.40 1.47
N LYS A 441 -6.64 -12.96 0.51
CA LYS A 441 -5.43 -12.35 -0.08
C LYS A 441 -5.47 -12.31 -1.61
N ASP A 442 -5.98 -13.36 -2.26
CA ASP A 442 -5.80 -13.57 -3.71
C ASP A 442 -7.06 -13.34 -4.55
N HIS A 443 -8.03 -12.51 -4.09
CA HIS A 443 -9.31 -12.17 -4.74
C HIS A 443 -9.62 -12.96 -6.05
N ILE A 444 -10.22 -14.15 -5.92
CA ILE A 444 -10.44 -15.05 -7.06
C ILE A 444 -11.65 -14.62 -7.89
N VAL A 445 -11.48 -14.56 -9.20
CA VAL A 445 -12.49 -14.24 -10.22
C VAL A 445 -12.66 -15.36 -11.23
N ARG A 446 -13.89 -15.61 -11.68
CA ARG A 446 -14.22 -16.47 -12.82
C ARG A 446 -14.38 -15.65 -14.08
N LEU A 447 -13.52 -15.89 -15.05
CA LEU A 447 -13.40 -15.12 -16.29
C LEU A 447 -13.85 -15.97 -17.48
N LYS A 448 -14.50 -15.34 -18.47
CA LYS A 448 -14.74 -15.89 -19.81
C LYS A 448 -13.89 -15.15 -20.82
N HIS A 449 -13.07 -15.88 -21.57
CA HIS A 449 -12.33 -15.33 -22.69
C HIS A 449 -13.24 -15.30 -23.92
N LYS A 450 -13.48 -14.11 -24.49
CA LYS A 450 -14.40 -13.90 -25.62
C LYS A 450 -13.95 -14.65 -26.87
N VAL A 451 -12.63 -14.73 -27.12
CA VAL A 451 -12.07 -15.38 -28.32
C VAL A 451 -12.24 -16.90 -28.29
N CYS A 452 -11.82 -17.57 -27.20
CA CYS A 452 -11.93 -19.05 -27.15
C CYS A 452 -13.22 -19.57 -26.52
N GLY A 453 -14.05 -18.69 -25.95
CA GLY A 453 -15.33 -19.00 -25.33
C GLY A 453 -15.26 -19.69 -23.96
N GLN A 454 -14.07 -20.02 -23.48
CA GLN A 454 -13.89 -20.83 -22.26
C GLN A 454 -13.88 -20.00 -20.99
N THR A 455 -14.36 -20.61 -19.90
CA THR A 455 -14.38 -20.03 -18.55
C THR A 455 -13.32 -20.66 -17.64
N PHE A 456 -12.66 -19.86 -16.80
CA PHE A 456 -11.66 -20.32 -15.83
C PHE A 456 -11.56 -19.37 -14.64
N ASP A 457 -10.97 -19.85 -13.55
CA ASP A 457 -10.77 -19.07 -12.31
C ASP A 457 -9.33 -18.55 -12.22
N TRP A 458 -9.13 -17.31 -11.76
CA TRP A 458 -7.82 -16.67 -11.57
C TRP A 458 -7.90 -15.63 -10.42
N GLU A 459 -6.82 -15.45 -9.67
CA GLU A 459 -6.54 -14.24 -8.87
C GLU A 459 -6.58 -12.93 -9.70
N LEU A 460 -7.42 -11.98 -9.26
CA LEU A 460 -7.63 -10.69 -9.92
C LEU A 460 -6.34 -9.85 -10.03
N GLY A 461 -5.54 -9.80 -8.96
CA GLY A 461 -4.29 -9.03 -8.93
C GLY A 461 -3.25 -9.52 -9.95
N ARG A 462 -3.13 -10.85 -10.13
CA ARG A 462 -2.24 -11.43 -11.16
C ARG A 462 -2.78 -11.22 -12.57
N PHE A 463 -4.10 -11.37 -12.75
CA PHE A 463 -4.73 -11.16 -14.04
C PHE A 463 -4.53 -9.72 -14.55
N GLN A 464 -4.67 -8.71 -13.68
CA GLN A 464 -4.44 -7.31 -14.06
C GLN A 464 -3.01 -7.04 -14.52
N LYS A 465 -2.02 -7.70 -13.91
CA LYS A 465 -0.61 -7.58 -14.32
C LYS A 465 -0.32 -8.34 -15.62
N ARG A 466 -1.07 -9.42 -15.88
CA ARG A 466 -0.85 -10.31 -17.03
C ARG A 466 -2.18 -10.92 -17.49
N PRO A 467 -2.95 -10.23 -18.34
CA PRO A 467 -4.28 -10.66 -18.76
C PRO A 467 -4.18 -11.73 -19.85
N THR A 468 -3.94 -12.98 -19.45
CA THR A 468 -3.91 -14.12 -20.38
C THR A 468 -5.06 -15.09 -20.09
N CYS A 469 -5.35 -15.99 -21.04
CA CYS A 469 -6.36 -17.01 -20.85
C CYS A 469 -5.69 -18.31 -20.39
N MET A 470 -5.98 -18.76 -19.16
CA MET A 470 -5.43 -20.02 -18.63
C MET A 470 -5.77 -21.22 -19.50
N VAL A 471 -6.93 -21.20 -20.16
CA VAL A 471 -7.36 -22.28 -21.04
C VAL A 471 -6.64 -22.22 -22.38
N CYS A 472 -6.42 -21.04 -22.97
CA CYS A 472 -5.61 -20.93 -24.19
C CYS A 472 -4.12 -21.20 -23.93
N GLU A 473 -3.62 -20.84 -22.74
CA GLU A 473 -2.26 -21.19 -22.31
C GLU A 473 -2.11 -22.70 -22.06
N ARG A 474 -3.15 -23.37 -21.52
CA ARG A 474 -3.17 -24.84 -21.33
C ARG A 474 -3.51 -25.63 -22.61
N ARG A 475 -4.22 -25.04 -23.57
CA ARG A 475 -4.56 -25.63 -24.89
C ARG A 475 -3.47 -25.45 -25.93
N ARG A 476 -2.49 -24.57 -25.68
CA ARG A 476 -1.17 -24.81 -26.26
C ARG A 476 -0.73 -26.14 -25.68
N ALA A 477 -0.40 -27.12 -26.53
CA ALA A 477 0.22 -28.38 -26.09
C ALA A 477 1.21 -28.07 -24.95
N PRO A 478 1.31 -28.91 -23.90
CA PRO A 478 2.26 -28.66 -22.83
C PRO A 478 3.58 -28.26 -23.50
N ARG A 479 4.11 -27.08 -23.16
CA ARG A 479 5.38 -26.56 -23.72
C ARG A 479 6.56 -27.53 -23.52
N GLU A 480 6.30 -28.61 -22.80
CA GLU A 480 7.17 -29.68 -22.33
C GLU A 480 6.56 -31.06 -22.67
N SER A 481 5.71 -31.17 -23.70
CA SER A 481 5.36 -32.47 -24.30
C SER A 481 6.42 -32.87 -25.32
N VAL A 482 6.68 -34.17 -25.46
CA VAL A 482 7.68 -34.67 -26.40
C VAL A 482 7.30 -34.32 -27.85
N GLU A 483 6.00 -34.30 -28.16
CA GLU A 483 5.47 -33.94 -29.48
C GLU A 483 5.72 -32.46 -29.81
N ASP A 484 5.55 -31.55 -28.84
CA ASP A 484 5.87 -30.12 -29.04
C ASP A 484 7.36 -29.92 -29.29
N PHE A 485 8.20 -30.62 -28.53
CA PHE A 485 9.65 -30.54 -28.73
C PHE A 485 10.07 -31.09 -30.10
N ILE A 486 9.55 -32.25 -30.51
CA ILE A 486 9.80 -32.83 -31.85
C ILE A 486 9.33 -31.88 -32.95
N LYS A 487 8.13 -31.29 -32.79
CA LYS A 487 7.62 -30.30 -33.74
C LYS A 487 8.53 -29.08 -33.83
N ARG A 488 8.98 -28.53 -32.70
CA ARG A 488 9.89 -27.36 -32.68
C ARG A 488 11.26 -27.70 -33.23
N MET A 489 11.75 -28.92 -33.02
CA MET A 489 12.97 -29.43 -33.65
C MET A 489 12.78 -29.45 -35.18
N SER A 490 11.71 -30.06 -35.67
CA SER A 490 11.40 -30.11 -37.11
C SER A 490 11.21 -28.72 -37.74
N ASP A 491 10.50 -27.81 -37.06
CA ASP A 491 10.32 -26.43 -37.55
C ASP A 491 11.67 -25.69 -37.72
N LEU A 492 12.68 -26.02 -36.90
CA LEU A 492 14.00 -25.37 -36.88
C LEU A 492 15.04 -26.02 -37.79
N VAL A 493 15.02 -27.35 -37.95
CA VAL A 493 16.08 -28.10 -38.68
C VAL A 493 15.54 -29.12 -39.68
N GLY A 494 14.21 -29.23 -39.84
CA GLY A 494 13.60 -30.25 -40.68
C GLY A 494 13.94 -31.64 -40.19
N ASP A 495 14.39 -32.50 -41.10
CA ASP A 495 14.73 -33.90 -40.81
C ASP A 495 16.21 -34.11 -40.46
N GLU A 496 17.02 -33.05 -40.30
CA GLU A 496 18.46 -33.16 -40.06
C GLU A 496 18.82 -33.85 -38.74
N TYR A 497 17.94 -33.75 -37.73
CA TYR A 497 18.16 -34.31 -36.39
C TYR A 497 16.99 -35.20 -35.98
N GLU A 498 17.28 -36.22 -35.18
CA GLU A 498 16.28 -37.09 -34.56
C GLU A 498 16.55 -37.25 -33.06
N LEU A 499 15.47 -37.31 -32.27
CA LEU A 499 15.55 -37.59 -30.85
C LEU A 499 15.82 -39.09 -30.64
N ALA A 500 16.90 -39.42 -29.93
CA ALA A 500 17.38 -40.79 -29.73
C ALA A 500 17.18 -41.30 -28.29
N SER A 501 16.66 -40.48 -27.37
CA SER A 501 16.32 -40.83 -25.98
C SER A 501 14.87 -40.48 -25.63
N GLY A 502 14.45 -40.83 -24.42
CA GLY A 502 13.25 -40.25 -23.82
C GLY A 502 13.36 -38.74 -23.63
N PHE A 503 12.20 -38.08 -23.44
CA PHE A 503 12.09 -36.65 -23.18
C PHE A 503 11.23 -36.45 -21.92
N THR A 504 11.78 -35.76 -20.92
CA THR A 504 11.09 -35.46 -19.67
C THR A 504 10.67 -33.99 -19.62
N ASP A 505 11.62 -33.09 -19.85
CA ASP A 505 11.41 -31.64 -19.80
C ASP A 505 12.50 -30.92 -20.60
N LEU A 506 12.42 -29.59 -20.71
CA LEU A 506 13.34 -28.79 -21.54
C LEU A 506 14.73 -28.50 -20.92
N ARG A 507 14.96 -28.92 -19.67
CA ARG A 507 16.20 -28.72 -18.88
C ARG A 507 16.95 -30.04 -18.65
N SER A 508 16.26 -31.17 -18.68
CA SER A 508 16.80 -32.51 -18.59
C SER A 508 17.58 -32.88 -19.86
N ARG A 509 18.71 -33.57 -19.71
CA ARG A 509 19.56 -33.95 -20.84
C ARG A 509 18.87 -35.00 -21.72
N ILE A 510 19.04 -34.85 -23.04
CA ILE A 510 18.53 -35.75 -24.07
C ILE A 510 19.66 -36.16 -25.01
N LEU A 511 19.47 -37.27 -25.70
CA LEU A 511 20.34 -37.73 -26.78
C LEU A 511 19.70 -37.36 -28.12
N VAL A 512 20.45 -36.64 -28.96
CA VAL A 512 20.01 -36.27 -30.31
C VAL A 512 20.99 -36.84 -31.32
N ARG A 513 20.50 -37.55 -32.32
CA ARG A 513 21.30 -38.05 -33.44
C ARG A 513 21.24 -37.06 -34.59
N HIS A 514 22.39 -36.67 -35.12
CA HIS A 514 22.49 -35.89 -36.35
C HIS A 514 22.53 -36.86 -37.55
N ARG A 515 21.57 -36.78 -38.48
CA ARG A 515 21.45 -37.76 -39.58
C ARG A 515 22.66 -37.77 -40.51
N ALA A 516 23.22 -36.60 -40.81
CA ALA A 516 24.30 -36.50 -41.80
C ALA A 516 25.60 -37.21 -41.39
N CYS A 517 26.02 -37.08 -40.12
CA CYS A 517 27.20 -37.79 -39.61
C CYS A 517 26.86 -39.09 -38.86
N GLY A 518 25.62 -39.23 -38.40
CA GLY A 518 25.14 -40.35 -37.59
C GLY A 518 25.64 -40.35 -36.14
N THR A 519 26.26 -39.27 -35.66
CA THR A 519 26.74 -39.19 -34.27
C THR A 519 25.60 -38.84 -33.32
N VAL A 520 25.52 -39.54 -32.19
CA VAL A 520 24.62 -39.21 -31.07
C VAL A 520 25.32 -38.24 -30.12
N THR A 521 24.64 -37.16 -29.75
CA THR A 521 25.17 -36.13 -28.83
C THR A 521 24.20 -35.86 -27.70
N GLU A 522 24.71 -35.86 -26.48
CA GLU A 522 23.98 -35.45 -25.28
C GLU A 522 23.90 -33.92 -25.19
N MET A 523 22.69 -33.39 -25.01
CA MET A 523 22.45 -31.95 -24.86
C MET A 523 21.15 -31.65 -24.12
N ILE A 524 21.00 -30.41 -23.64
CA ILE A 524 19.75 -29.92 -23.05
C ILE A 524 18.83 -29.44 -24.20
N PRO A 525 17.54 -29.79 -24.22
CA PRO A 525 16.59 -29.37 -25.26
C PRO A 525 16.58 -27.86 -25.48
N ASN A 526 16.59 -27.07 -24.40
CA ASN A 526 16.67 -25.61 -24.50
C ASN A 526 17.95 -25.11 -25.19
N ASP A 527 19.09 -25.80 -25.07
CA ASP A 527 20.32 -25.41 -25.76
C ASP A 527 20.21 -25.70 -27.26
N PHE A 528 19.60 -26.82 -27.64
CA PHE A 528 19.31 -27.13 -29.04
C PHE A 528 18.42 -26.06 -29.68
N LEU A 529 17.35 -25.67 -28.99
CA LEU A 529 16.42 -24.62 -29.42
C LEU A 529 17.08 -23.23 -29.46
N ARG A 530 18.18 -23.04 -28.72
CA ARG A 530 19.03 -21.84 -28.75
C ARG A 530 20.10 -21.88 -29.85
N GLY A 531 20.11 -22.90 -30.71
CA GLY A 531 21.03 -23.00 -31.85
C GLY A 531 22.28 -23.83 -31.61
N ARG A 532 22.35 -24.63 -30.53
CA ARG A 532 23.40 -25.63 -30.37
C ARG A 532 23.23 -26.74 -31.42
N ARG A 533 24.32 -27.13 -32.09
CA ARG A 533 24.34 -28.14 -33.17
C ARG A 533 25.48 -29.13 -32.98
N CYS A 534 25.54 -30.13 -33.85
CA CYS A 534 26.59 -31.16 -33.84
C CYS A 534 27.99 -30.53 -33.90
N ASN A 535 28.82 -30.78 -32.88
CA ASN A 535 30.20 -30.25 -32.78
C ASN A 535 31.16 -30.78 -33.85
N LEU A 536 30.83 -31.91 -34.49
CA LEU A 536 31.60 -32.46 -35.60
C LEU A 536 31.31 -31.70 -36.90
N CYS A 537 30.04 -31.39 -37.15
CA CYS A 537 29.58 -30.82 -38.42
C CYS A 537 29.59 -29.30 -38.42
N HIS A 538 29.35 -28.67 -37.27
CA HIS A 538 29.31 -27.23 -37.12
C HIS A 538 30.51 -26.75 -36.28
N LYS A 539 31.07 -25.61 -36.68
CA LYS A 539 32.15 -24.93 -35.94
C LYS A 539 31.56 -23.82 -35.07
N VAL A 540 32.36 -23.30 -34.14
CA VAL A 540 32.02 -22.07 -33.43
C VAL A 540 31.92 -20.93 -34.43
N ILE A 541 30.77 -20.25 -34.44
CA ILE A 541 30.48 -19.14 -35.34
C ILE A 541 31.27 -17.91 -34.87
N ARG A 542 32.15 -17.39 -35.74
CA ARG A 542 32.89 -16.15 -35.47
C ARG A 542 32.06 -14.94 -35.91
N ARG A 543 32.34 -13.77 -35.32
CA ARG A 543 31.64 -12.52 -35.62
C ARG A 543 31.63 -12.19 -37.12
N ALA A 544 32.79 -12.20 -37.76
CA ALA A 544 32.91 -11.85 -39.19
C ALA A 544 32.10 -12.81 -40.09
N GLU A 545 32.02 -14.08 -39.72
CA GLU A 545 31.20 -15.07 -40.43
C GLU A 545 29.71 -14.82 -40.21
N LEU A 546 29.31 -14.50 -38.98
CA LEU A 546 27.93 -14.15 -38.66
C LEU A 546 27.47 -12.88 -39.40
N GLU A 547 28.31 -11.86 -39.46
CA GLU A 547 28.04 -10.62 -40.20
C GLU A 547 27.89 -10.89 -41.70
N ALA A 548 28.81 -11.67 -42.30
CA ALA A 548 28.74 -12.03 -43.71
C ALA A 548 27.48 -12.85 -44.06
N GLU A 549 27.12 -13.82 -43.22
CA GLU A 549 25.92 -14.63 -43.43
C GLU A 549 24.63 -13.84 -43.20
N LEU A 550 24.60 -12.94 -42.22
CA LEU A 550 23.45 -12.05 -41.99
C LEU A 550 23.23 -11.13 -43.18
N GLU A 551 24.29 -10.48 -43.67
CA GLU A 551 24.25 -9.61 -44.85
C GLU A 551 23.75 -10.38 -46.07
N SER A 552 24.38 -11.52 -46.39
CA SER A 552 24.04 -12.36 -47.54
C SER A 552 22.61 -12.91 -47.48
N CYS A 553 22.16 -13.36 -46.31
CA CYS A 553 20.85 -13.98 -46.16
C CYS A 553 19.71 -12.97 -46.06
N THR A 554 19.99 -11.71 -45.71
CA THR A 554 18.98 -10.67 -45.49
C THR A 554 19.11 -9.47 -46.45
N GLY A 555 20.05 -9.51 -47.39
CA GLY A 555 20.26 -8.43 -48.36
C GLY A 555 20.59 -7.08 -47.71
N GLY A 556 21.23 -7.11 -46.53
CA GLY A 556 21.60 -5.92 -45.76
C GLY A 556 20.50 -5.32 -44.88
N TYR A 557 19.27 -5.86 -44.90
CA TYR A 557 18.14 -5.33 -44.11
C TYR A 557 18.40 -5.39 -42.59
N TYR A 558 19.15 -6.38 -42.12
CA TYR A 558 19.53 -6.53 -40.72
C TYR A 558 21.04 -6.39 -40.55
N ARG A 559 21.46 -5.61 -39.54
CA ARG A 559 22.87 -5.40 -39.22
C ARG A 559 23.16 -5.62 -37.73
N ILE A 560 24.39 -6.01 -37.45
CA ILE A 560 24.90 -6.13 -36.07
C ILE A 560 25.36 -4.74 -35.59
N THR A 561 24.70 -4.19 -34.57
CA THR A 561 25.02 -2.85 -34.04
C THR A 561 25.81 -2.86 -32.74
N GLY A 562 25.93 -4.02 -32.09
CA GLY A 562 26.71 -4.15 -30.86
C GLY A 562 26.66 -5.55 -30.26
N MET A 563 27.31 -5.70 -29.12
CA MET A 563 27.40 -6.95 -28.38
C MET A 563 27.29 -6.67 -26.88
N LYS A 564 26.50 -7.48 -26.18
CA LYS A 564 26.42 -7.47 -24.71
C LYS A 564 26.61 -8.90 -24.21
N ASN A 565 27.66 -9.12 -23.41
CA ASN A 565 28.15 -10.44 -23.03
C ASN A 565 28.48 -11.29 -24.27
N VAL A 566 27.73 -12.36 -24.54
CA VAL A 566 27.88 -13.25 -25.70
C VAL A 566 26.79 -13.06 -26.77
N ARG A 567 25.88 -12.09 -26.57
CA ARG A 567 24.73 -11.85 -27.46
C ARG A 567 24.96 -10.64 -28.34
N TYR A 568 24.60 -10.77 -29.62
CA TYR A 568 24.67 -9.70 -30.60
C TYR A 568 23.34 -8.94 -30.65
N ALA A 569 23.45 -7.62 -30.74
CA ALA A 569 22.33 -6.72 -31.01
C ALA A 569 22.13 -6.66 -32.52
N ILE A 570 20.96 -7.08 -32.98
CA ILE A 570 20.54 -7.00 -34.37
C ILE A 570 19.51 -5.89 -34.50
N GLU A 571 19.69 -5.05 -35.51
CA GLU A 571 18.80 -3.94 -35.83
C GLU A 571 18.36 -4.04 -37.29
N GLY A 572 17.05 -4.00 -37.53
CA GLY A 572 16.46 -3.93 -38.86
C GLY A 572 16.20 -2.50 -39.32
N GLU A 573 16.07 -2.27 -40.63
CA GLU A 573 15.79 -0.93 -41.17
C GLU A 573 14.45 -0.33 -40.69
N ASN A 574 13.49 -1.16 -40.29
CA ASN A 574 12.22 -0.75 -39.66
C ASN A 574 12.35 -0.30 -38.19
N GLY A 575 13.57 -0.28 -37.64
CA GLY A 575 13.84 0.07 -36.24
C GLY A 575 13.63 -1.07 -35.25
N GLU A 576 13.32 -2.30 -35.71
CA GLU A 576 13.25 -3.47 -34.83
C GLU A 576 14.62 -3.80 -34.27
N ARG A 577 14.70 -4.00 -32.95
CA ARG A 577 15.96 -4.31 -32.27
C ARG A 577 15.83 -5.48 -31.31
N PHE A 578 16.70 -6.47 -31.44
CA PHE A 578 16.71 -7.63 -30.54
C PHE A 578 18.13 -8.16 -30.27
N PHE A 579 18.28 -8.83 -29.12
CA PHE A 579 19.54 -9.44 -28.69
C PHE A 579 19.45 -10.97 -28.73
N ARG A 580 20.37 -11.63 -29.44
CA ARG A 580 20.39 -13.09 -29.56
C ARG A 580 21.81 -13.67 -29.60
N ASP A 581 21.91 -14.95 -29.21
CA ASP A 581 23.15 -15.72 -29.27
C ASP A 581 23.50 -16.06 -30.74
N PRO A 582 24.79 -16.22 -31.11
CA PRO A 582 25.21 -16.46 -32.50
C PRO A 582 24.57 -17.69 -33.13
N GLY A 583 24.50 -18.80 -32.38
CA GLY A 583 23.88 -20.02 -32.84
C GLY A 583 22.39 -19.85 -33.12
N TYR A 584 21.70 -19.04 -32.32
CA TYR A 584 20.29 -18.77 -32.49
C TYR A 584 20.02 -17.91 -33.73
N ILE A 585 20.87 -16.92 -33.99
CA ILE A 585 20.80 -16.10 -35.21
C ILE A 585 21.01 -16.99 -36.43
N MET A 586 22.09 -17.78 -36.46
CA MET A 586 22.36 -18.69 -37.59
C MET A 586 21.24 -19.71 -37.79
N GLN A 587 20.66 -20.23 -36.71
CA GLN A 587 19.49 -21.12 -36.78
C GLN A 587 18.28 -20.44 -37.43
N GLU A 588 17.98 -19.19 -37.07
CA GLU A 588 16.85 -18.47 -37.64
C GLU A 588 17.10 -18.07 -39.10
N LEU A 589 18.35 -17.87 -39.51
CA LEU A 589 18.71 -17.73 -40.92
C LEU A 589 18.59 -19.07 -41.67
N SER A 590 18.99 -20.19 -41.07
CA SER A 590 19.04 -21.51 -41.73
C SER A 590 17.74 -22.31 -41.70
N ARG A 591 16.79 -21.98 -40.80
CA ARG A 591 15.59 -22.79 -40.58
C ARG A 591 14.76 -23.02 -41.85
N PRO A 592 14.14 -24.21 -42.03
CA PRO A 592 13.37 -24.54 -43.21
C PRO A 592 12.08 -23.70 -43.31
N THR A 593 11.41 -23.50 -42.18
CA THR A 593 10.18 -22.72 -42.04
C THR A 593 10.44 -21.20 -42.05
N GLU A 594 9.38 -20.40 -42.13
CA GLU A 594 9.49 -18.93 -42.01
C GLU A 594 10.00 -18.51 -40.63
N SER A 595 10.93 -17.55 -40.60
CA SER A 595 11.43 -16.98 -39.36
C SER A 595 10.49 -15.90 -38.86
N LYS A 596 10.20 -15.92 -37.55
CA LYS A 596 9.47 -14.84 -36.88
C LYS A 596 10.37 -13.64 -36.53
N LEU A 597 11.69 -13.81 -36.63
CA LEU A 597 12.67 -12.79 -36.27
C LEU A 597 13.25 -12.11 -37.50
N PHE A 598 13.52 -12.87 -38.55
CA PHE A 598 13.98 -12.35 -39.82
C PHE A 598 12.82 -12.43 -40.82
N THR A 599 12.01 -11.37 -40.85
CA THR A 599 10.88 -11.25 -41.79
C THR A 599 11.39 -11.00 -43.22
N HIS A 600 12.55 -10.35 -43.35
CA HIS A 600 13.24 -10.16 -44.63
C HIS A 600 14.43 -11.13 -44.76
N ARG A 601 14.16 -12.34 -45.29
CA ARG A 601 15.18 -13.36 -45.57
C ARG A 601 15.12 -13.76 -47.05
N VAL A 602 16.17 -13.41 -47.80
CA VAL A 602 16.28 -13.61 -49.26
C VAL A 602 17.02 -14.89 -49.63
N ALA A 603 17.89 -15.39 -48.74
CA ALA A 603 18.63 -16.62 -48.96
C ALA A 603 18.81 -17.42 -47.66
N LYS A 604 19.26 -18.68 -47.79
CA LYS A 604 19.65 -19.54 -46.66
C LYS A 604 21.16 -19.77 -46.70
N PRO A 605 21.84 -19.82 -45.53
CA PRO A 605 23.27 -20.10 -45.46
C PRO A 605 23.55 -21.50 -46.00
N LYS A 606 24.62 -21.64 -46.80
CA LYS A 606 25.12 -22.93 -47.32
C LYS A 606 26.47 -23.23 -46.66
N PRO A 607 26.50 -23.81 -45.46
CA PRO A 607 27.75 -24.05 -44.75
C PRO A 607 28.60 -25.10 -45.49
N ALA A 608 29.88 -24.79 -45.70
CA ALA A 608 30.83 -25.76 -46.20
C ALA A 608 31.07 -26.88 -45.17
N PRO A 609 31.19 -28.14 -45.59
CA PRO A 609 31.43 -29.25 -44.66
C PRO A 609 32.76 -29.08 -43.93
N ARG A 610 32.77 -29.31 -42.63
CA ARG A 610 34.00 -29.28 -41.83
C ARG A 610 34.96 -30.38 -42.25
N LYS A 611 36.26 -30.07 -42.28
CA LYS A 611 37.32 -31.04 -42.56
C LYS A 611 37.29 -32.24 -41.59
N GLU A 612 36.98 -31.99 -40.33
CA GLU A 612 36.80 -33.05 -39.32
C GLU A 612 35.66 -34.01 -39.69
N ALA A 613 34.53 -33.48 -40.15
CA ALA A 613 33.37 -34.27 -40.56
C ALA A 613 33.68 -35.10 -41.82
N LEU A 614 34.39 -34.52 -42.80
CA LEU A 614 34.81 -35.23 -44.01
C LEU A 614 35.70 -36.45 -43.69
N ILE A 615 36.71 -36.25 -42.84
CA ILE A 615 37.61 -37.34 -42.43
C ILE A 615 36.86 -38.38 -41.58
N TYR A 616 35.96 -37.95 -40.69
CA TYR A 616 35.15 -38.89 -39.91
C TYR A 616 34.22 -39.74 -40.79
N LEU A 617 33.56 -39.14 -41.79
CA LEU A 617 32.69 -39.86 -42.72
C LEU A 617 33.49 -40.86 -43.58
N SER A 618 34.67 -40.47 -44.05
CA SER A 618 35.60 -41.39 -44.73
C SER A 618 36.01 -42.55 -43.82
N ALA A 619 36.41 -42.25 -42.58
CA ALA A 619 36.74 -43.27 -41.59
C ALA A 619 35.57 -44.21 -41.30
N LYS A 620 34.35 -43.68 -41.24
CA LYS A 620 33.12 -44.46 -41.03
C LYS A 620 32.88 -45.46 -42.17
N GLU A 621 32.98 -45.02 -43.42
CA GLU A 621 32.80 -45.90 -44.58
C GLU A 621 33.90 -46.97 -44.67
N ILE A 622 35.16 -46.57 -44.44
CA ILE A 622 36.30 -47.49 -44.49
C ILE A 622 36.25 -48.51 -43.35
N CYS A 623 35.91 -48.09 -42.13
CA CYS A 623 35.69 -49.01 -41.01
C CYS A 623 34.57 -50.01 -41.32
N ARG A 624 33.50 -49.60 -42.01
CA ARG A 624 32.42 -50.49 -42.43
C ARG A 624 32.91 -51.58 -43.40
N GLN A 625 33.86 -51.25 -44.28
CA GLN A 625 34.37 -52.16 -45.30
C GLN A 625 35.53 -53.04 -44.80
N LYS A 626 36.45 -52.47 -44.02
CA LYS A 626 37.76 -53.06 -43.64
C LYS A 626 37.87 -53.42 -42.16
N GLY A 627 36.92 -53.00 -41.33
CA GLY A 627 36.93 -53.16 -39.88
C GLY A 627 37.80 -52.14 -39.12
N PHE A 628 38.71 -51.43 -39.79
CA PHE A 628 39.52 -50.36 -39.20
C PHE A 628 39.90 -49.30 -40.23
N TRP A 629 40.20 -48.10 -39.75
CA TRP A 629 40.67 -46.97 -40.54
C TRP A 629 42.11 -46.59 -40.16
N SER A 630 42.91 -46.24 -41.16
CA SER A 630 44.24 -45.66 -41.01
C SER A 630 44.28 -44.26 -41.66
N PRO A 631 45.06 -43.29 -41.14
CA PRO A 631 45.19 -41.96 -41.75
C PRO A 631 45.59 -41.96 -43.24
N ARG A 632 46.27 -43.02 -43.70
CA ARG A 632 46.62 -43.17 -45.12
C ARG A 632 45.41 -43.47 -46.00
N ASP A 633 44.36 -44.07 -45.44
CA ASP A 633 43.15 -44.46 -46.17
C ASP A 633 42.29 -43.25 -46.57
N SER A 634 42.55 -42.03 -46.03
CA SER A 634 41.87 -40.77 -46.41
C SER A 634 42.82 -39.71 -46.97
N ALA A 635 44.01 -40.11 -47.43
CA ALA A 635 45.03 -39.20 -47.95
C ALA A 635 44.68 -38.61 -49.33
N ASP A 636 43.64 -39.15 -49.98
CA ASP A 636 43.00 -38.66 -51.19
C ASP A 636 42.05 -37.48 -50.93
N ILE A 637 41.53 -37.34 -49.70
CA ILE A 637 40.62 -36.24 -49.30
C ILE A 637 41.41 -35.02 -48.83
N LEU A 638 42.45 -35.22 -48.03
CA LEU A 638 43.32 -34.17 -47.49
C LEU A 638 44.76 -34.65 -47.43
N LEU A 639 45.71 -33.72 -47.39
CA LEU A 639 47.13 -34.04 -47.20
C LEU A 639 47.32 -34.89 -45.95
N LEU A 640 48.15 -35.94 -46.04
CA LEU A 640 48.35 -36.93 -44.96
C LEU A 640 48.63 -36.27 -43.60
N LYS A 641 49.41 -35.19 -43.58
CA LYS A 641 49.69 -34.42 -42.37
C LYS A 641 48.42 -33.83 -41.74
N GLN A 642 47.53 -33.25 -42.55
CA GLN A 642 46.25 -32.72 -42.11
C GLN A 642 45.32 -33.82 -41.60
N VAL A 643 45.29 -34.98 -42.26
CA VAL A 643 44.52 -36.15 -41.81
C VAL A 643 45.01 -36.62 -40.43
N GLN A 644 46.32 -36.68 -40.21
CA GLN A 644 46.91 -37.04 -38.91
C GLN A 644 46.58 -36.02 -37.81
N ASP A 645 46.52 -34.73 -38.15
CA ASP A 645 46.16 -33.66 -37.19
C ASP A 645 44.67 -33.76 -36.81
N LEU A 646 43.80 -33.99 -37.78
CA LEU A 646 42.36 -34.17 -37.57
C LEU A 646 42.04 -35.48 -36.85
N MET A 647 42.79 -36.55 -37.13
CA MET A 647 42.71 -37.81 -36.38
C MET A 647 42.96 -37.58 -34.89
N ARG A 648 43.99 -36.80 -34.51
CA ARG A 648 44.25 -36.49 -33.10
C ARG A 648 43.07 -35.77 -32.46
N TRP A 649 42.42 -34.86 -33.20
CA TRP A 649 41.21 -34.20 -32.74
C TRP A 649 40.03 -35.17 -32.59
N LEU A 650 39.82 -36.07 -33.56
CA LEU A 650 38.75 -37.06 -33.55
C LEU A 650 38.90 -38.04 -32.38
N VAL A 651 40.12 -38.49 -32.11
CA VAL A 651 40.41 -39.36 -30.95
C VAL A 651 40.18 -38.62 -29.64
N ARG A 652 40.69 -37.39 -29.51
CA ARG A 652 40.53 -36.57 -28.29
C ARG A 652 39.06 -36.27 -27.95
N ASN A 653 38.19 -36.18 -28.96
CA ASN A 653 36.76 -35.94 -28.77
C ASN A 653 35.91 -37.23 -28.83
N SER A 654 36.57 -38.39 -28.72
CA SER A 654 35.94 -39.72 -28.69
C SER A 654 35.11 -40.04 -29.93
N TYR A 655 35.48 -39.55 -31.11
CA TYR A 655 34.87 -40.00 -32.38
C TYR A 655 35.57 -41.25 -32.92
N LEU A 656 36.88 -41.38 -32.68
CA LEU A 656 37.69 -42.53 -33.05
C LEU A 656 38.41 -43.10 -31.83
N GLU A 657 38.62 -44.41 -31.82
CA GLU A 657 39.36 -45.13 -30.79
C GLU A 657 40.53 -45.87 -31.42
N ARG A 658 41.68 -45.88 -30.73
CA ARG A 658 42.89 -46.52 -31.24
C ARG A 658 42.93 -47.97 -30.79
N ILE A 659 42.96 -48.90 -31.75
CA ILE A 659 43.04 -50.35 -31.49
C ILE A 659 44.44 -50.94 -31.73
N GLY A 660 45.34 -50.18 -32.36
CA GLY A 660 46.70 -50.62 -32.66
C GLY A 660 47.58 -49.53 -33.25
N TYR A 661 48.82 -49.87 -33.63
CA TYR A 661 49.70 -48.91 -34.29
C TYR A 661 49.15 -48.50 -35.67
N GLY A 662 48.72 -47.25 -35.80
CA GLY A 662 48.19 -46.70 -37.05
C GLY A 662 46.79 -47.19 -37.44
N LYS A 663 46.07 -47.89 -36.56
CA LYS A 663 44.72 -48.42 -36.79
C LYS A 663 43.71 -47.87 -35.78
N TYR A 664 42.57 -47.41 -36.26
CA TYR A 664 41.50 -46.79 -35.47
C TYR A 664 40.14 -47.37 -35.86
N VAL A 665 39.19 -47.35 -34.92
CA VAL A 665 37.79 -47.71 -35.13
C VAL A 665 36.89 -46.57 -34.69
N LEU A 666 35.61 -46.60 -35.06
CA LEU A 666 34.64 -45.62 -34.57
C LEU A 666 34.36 -45.89 -33.08
N SER A 667 34.26 -44.82 -32.28
CA SER A 667 33.88 -44.95 -30.88
C SER A 667 32.40 -45.31 -30.73
N GLU A 668 32.11 -46.36 -29.96
CA GLU A 668 30.74 -46.73 -29.63
C GLU A 668 30.02 -45.60 -28.87
N LYS A 669 30.73 -44.82 -28.04
CA LYS A 669 30.17 -43.69 -27.28
C LYS A 669 29.53 -42.59 -28.15
N LYS A 670 29.84 -42.54 -29.45
CA LYS A 670 29.25 -41.59 -30.40
C LYS A 670 28.22 -42.24 -31.33
N LEU A 671 28.06 -43.56 -31.27
CA LEU A 671 27.20 -44.36 -32.15
C LEU A 671 26.01 -44.97 -31.39
N SER A 672 26.25 -45.55 -30.21
CA SER A 672 25.22 -46.02 -29.28
C SER A 672 24.83 -44.88 -28.32
N GLY A 673 23.54 -44.75 -28.05
CA GLY A 673 23.01 -43.83 -27.04
C GLY A 673 23.08 -44.39 -25.61
N GLU A 674 23.87 -45.44 -25.38
CA GLU A 674 23.94 -46.13 -24.08
C GLU A 674 25.21 -45.70 -23.36
N HIS A 675 25.05 -45.01 -22.24
CA HIS A 675 26.11 -44.91 -21.23
C HIS A 675 25.99 -46.14 -20.33
N SER A 676 27.06 -46.91 -20.22
CA SER A 676 27.29 -47.84 -19.12
C SER A 676 27.41 -47.02 -17.83
N ASP A 677 26.37 -47.04 -16.99
CA ASP A 677 26.44 -46.58 -15.60
C ASP A 677 27.30 -47.57 -14.80
N GLU A 678 28.59 -47.28 -14.63
CA GLU A 678 29.40 -47.88 -13.57
C GLU A 678 30.28 -46.82 -12.89
N ASN A 679 30.08 -46.73 -11.56
CA ASN A 679 30.91 -46.17 -10.50
C ASN A 679 31.01 -44.65 -10.33
N GLN A 680 30.26 -44.15 -9.33
CA GLN A 680 30.85 -43.55 -8.13
C GLN A 680 29.83 -43.55 -6.98
N THR A 681 29.76 -44.68 -6.26
CA THR A 681 29.29 -44.71 -4.87
C THR A 681 30.38 -44.08 -4.00
N ALA A 682 30.08 -42.94 -3.39
CA ALA A 682 30.85 -42.35 -2.30
C ALA A 682 29.88 -42.05 -1.15
N ASP A 683 29.90 -42.97 -0.18
CA ASP A 683 29.94 -42.69 1.26
C ASP A 683 28.86 -41.77 1.85
N ASP A 684 27.71 -42.35 2.16
CA ASP A 684 26.81 -41.82 3.19
C ASP A 684 27.35 -42.24 4.56
N GLY A 685 28.06 -41.31 5.20
CA GLY A 685 28.48 -41.39 6.59
C GLY A 685 27.30 -41.18 7.53
N THR A 686 26.83 -42.30 8.08
CA THR A 686 26.36 -42.55 9.45
C THR A 686 25.87 -41.35 10.28
N VAL A 687 24.56 -41.35 10.53
CA VAL A 687 23.89 -40.70 11.67
C VAL A 687 24.37 -41.35 12.98
N GLN A 688 24.84 -40.55 13.93
CA GLN A 688 24.87 -40.93 15.35
C GLN A 688 23.88 -40.10 16.15
N GLU A 689 23.39 -40.76 17.19
CA GLU A 689 22.26 -40.53 18.11
C GLU A 689 22.04 -39.11 18.66
#